data_AF-A0A4Z1KIL2-F1
#
_entry.id   AF-A0A4Z1KIL2-F1
#
_cell.length_a   1.000
_cell.length_b   1.000
_cell.length_c   1.000
_cell.angle_alpha   90.00
_cell.angle_beta   90.00
_cell.angle_gamma   90.00
#
_symmetry.space_group_name_H-M   'P 1'
#
loop_
_entity.id
_entity.type
_entity.pdbx_description
1 polymer ?
#
loop_
_entity_poly.entity_id
_entity_poly.type
_entity_poly.pdbx_seq_one_letter_code
_entity_poly.pdbx_strand_id
1 'polypeptide(L)'
;MEERELGDRDSSNDYELMRRDEEEALEIIPIGPENGRWRRKWHFMNPWAKLNNTGFGWALATVSCVLPWFNSPFWIGKATLLNQMTYSCLAICFLVLLQIAAYFGLGVFAVLTSFVDYFTSVPDLNPSRVPSFLQGLFVLTRYCLTVFISMVALIYNAEAIMLFNNLAVFATLLILTYAFDALLFSLAYGLRLLSRDQGFDRSIVVWAIGILCLASAIVYNDYRLNIEAFQFAILGMFLVSLARTIAAIGYQVPSPRNPSYGASLYFMLWGGLPPCLLVTILAAHRYEDFGEAFSILRTWGLLNFMKNLTPGALTHVLWNTPLRSTLALSISSKSPYESTEKNVPDAIDATVHLSLGLMLMSTFKEENTMNGFQIFVFMLIYLISLGPKEIGLYIPKFVNFVYTIRRKSGTPARNVYPIWHKPILLWTTTILFTVLSSMGILYWMDTISIHHDQKFWTVPKSPSLDTIYRAATKNRLQLVIAHSAGESIPAIKGIVTGILSSQPTIIAHRPNVLIYTKDPSEEIVKKIRAEVGFGDIYPLPNIGGPSGVFLHHILKSWDNLPTQTLFITTSQHTIDDFDLIGRRLFDYYDPAQLPPGAENSDILTGFLNLGELETCDCYGCYDKSGWNDTFRLIPSMWSASRPVGKDETPYRCQKAILTHGNNFIASAARIRGIGKDIWETLDDALSNPSLSRGWAHDRLKLGPEGRNTKLFGEKDSLERPHLGYTVERLWGILLGCSNQKIAWRCPNLWKGWRRGGKKEDCACRD
;
A
#
# COMPACT_ATOMS: atom_id res chain seq x y z
N MET A 1 -51.17 -29.06 -74.84
CA MET A 1 -52.51 -29.58 -74.49
C MET A 1 -52.36 -30.19 -73.11
N GLU A 2 -52.43 -29.34 -72.07
CA GLU A 2 -53.61 -29.21 -71.16
C GLU A 2 -53.69 -30.43 -70.21
N GLU A 3 -53.77 -30.36 -68.89
CA GLU A 3 -53.89 -29.29 -67.88
C GLU A 3 -53.82 -29.96 -66.46
N ARG A 4 -53.73 -29.15 -65.38
CA ARG A 4 -53.95 -29.43 -63.92
C ARG A 4 -52.85 -30.08 -63.07
N GLU A 5 -52.62 -29.75 -61.80
CA GLU A 5 -52.95 -28.68 -60.80
C GLU A 5 -52.05 -29.04 -59.58
N LEU A 6 -51.22 -28.10 -59.08
CA LEU A 6 -51.31 -27.44 -57.75
C LEU A 6 -51.30 -28.33 -56.49
N GLY A 7 -50.38 -28.02 -55.56
CA GLY A 7 -50.33 -28.59 -54.21
C GLY A 7 -49.18 -28.04 -53.35
N ASP A 8 -49.22 -26.75 -53.00
CA ASP A 8 -48.43 -26.14 -51.93
C ASP A 8 -48.85 -26.69 -50.55
N ARG A 9 -47.88 -26.92 -49.66
CA ARG A 9 -48.11 -27.44 -48.30
C ARG A 9 -47.79 -26.38 -47.27
N ASP A 10 -48.84 -25.94 -46.57
CA ASP A 10 -48.86 -24.97 -45.47
C ASP A 10 -47.96 -25.37 -44.28
N SER A 11 -47.14 -24.42 -43.83
CA SER A 11 -46.35 -24.45 -42.60
C SER A 11 -46.96 -23.51 -41.55
N SER A 12 -48.21 -23.76 -41.16
CA SER A 12 -48.93 -22.95 -40.18
C SER A 12 -49.84 -23.85 -39.33
N ASN A 13 -49.29 -24.58 -38.36
CA ASN A 13 -50.13 -25.19 -37.32
C ASN A 13 -49.47 -25.49 -35.95
N ASP A 14 -48.22 -25.08 -35.70
CA ASP A 14 -47.58 -25.34 -34.39
C ASP A 14 -47.96 -24.32 -33.30
N TYR A 15 -48.52 -23.16 -33.69
CA TYR A 15 -48.90 -22.11 -32.74
C TYR A 15 -50.29 -22.30 -32.12
N GLU A 16 -51.23 -22.97 -32.81
CA GLU A 16 -52.55 -23.28 -32.26
C GLU A 16 -52.52 -24.47 -31.29
N LEU A 17 -51.58 -25.40 -31.46
CA LEU A 17 -51.42 -26.54 -30.56
C LEU A 17 -50.93 -26.12 -29.16
N MET A 18 -49.99 -25.17 -29.10
CA MET A 18 -49.49 -24.62 -27.82
C MET A 18 -50.56 -23.86 -27.04
N ARG A 19 -51.48 -23.17 -27.74
CA ARG A 19 -52.52 -22.36 -27.10
C ARG A 19 -53.63 -23.23 -26.48
N ARG A 20 -53.92 -24.40 -27.07
CA ARG A 20 -54.90 -25.35 -26.52
C ARG A 20 -54.43 -26.00 -25.23
N ASP A 21 -53.14 -26.31 -25.12
CA ASP A 21 -52.58 -26.93 -23.92
C ASP A 21 -52.49 -25.96 -22.73
N GLU A 22 -52.39 -24.64 -22.97
CA GLU A 22 -52.48 -23.62 -21.92
C GLU A 22 -53.92 -23.35 -21.46
N GLU A 23 -54.90 -23.47 -22.36
CA GLU A 23 -56.32 -23.26 -22.02
C GLU A 23 -56.91 -24.47 -21.26
N GLU A 24 -56.49 -25.71 -21.54
CA GLU A 24 -56.92 -26.91 -20.77
C GLU A 24 -56.30 -27.00 -19.37
N ALA A 25 -55.14 -26.38 -19.12
CA ALA A 25 -54.49 -26.39 -17.80
C ALA A 25 -55.14 -25.46 -16.77
N LEU A 26 -56.04 -24.56 -17.21
CA LEU A 26 -56.68 -23.55 -16.35
C LEU A 26 -58.10 -23.95 -15.87
N GLU A 27 -58.69 -25.04 -16.35
CA GLU A 27 -60.08 -25.41 -16.03
C GLU A 27 -60.27 -26.41 -14.87
N ILE A 28 -59.22 -26.84 -14.15
CA ILE A 28 -59.36 -27.79 -13.04
C ILE A 28 -58.95 -27.16 -11.71
N ILE A 29 -59.85 -26.36 -11.13
CA ILE A 29 -59.86 -26.07 -9.69
C ILE A 29 -61.26 -26.40 -9.16
N PRO A 30 -61.46 -27.48 -8.38
CA PRO A 30 -62.73 -27.74 -7.75
C PRO A 30 -62.90 -26.81 -6.53
N ILE A 31 -63.91 -25.95 -6.60
CA ILE A 31 -64.46 -25.20 -5.47
C ILE A 31 -65.44 -26.14 -4.74
N GLY A 32 -65.15 -26.43 -3.48
CA GLY A 32 -66.02 -27.19 -2.58
C GLY A 32 -65.99 -26.59 -1.16
N PRO A 33 -67.15 -26.18 -0.59
CA PRO A 33 -67.20 -25.37 0.63
C PRO A 33 -67.51 -26.22 1.86
N GLU A 34 -66.76 -26.11 2.97
CA GLU A 34 -67.30 -26.48 4.29
C GLU A 34 -66.80 -25.57 5.42
N ASN A 35 -67.78 -25.04 6.14
CA ASN A 35 -67.66 -24.24 7.35
C ASN A 35 -67.13 -25.08 8.51
N GLY A 36 -66.06 -24.62 9.18
CA GLY A 36 -65.52 -25.28 10.37
C GLY A 36 -64.88 -24.31 11.36
N ARG A 37 -65.54 -24.12 12.50
CA ARG A 37 -65.21 -23.23 13.62
C ARG A 37 -63.73 -23.22 14.06
N TRP A 38 -63.27 -21.99 14.31
CA TRP A 38 -62.19 -21.64 15.22
C TRP A 38 -62.26 -22.41 16.56
N ARG A 39 -61.31 -23.32 16.80
CA ARG A 39 -60.93 -23.73 18.16
C ARG A 39 -59.46 -24.12 18.24
N ARG A 40 -58.78 -23.48 19.19
CA ARG A 40 -57.39 -23.67 19.59
C ARG A 40 -57.04 -25.15 19.80
N LYS A 41 -55.83 -25.53 19.39
CA LYS A 41 -54.95 -26.37 20.22
C LYS A 41 -53.51 -25.88 20.08
N TRP A 42 -53.12 -25.09 21.06
CA TRP A 42 -51.74 -24.95 21.49
C TRP A 42 -51.24 -26.33 21.91
N HIS A 43 -50.25 -26.88 21.19
CA HIS A 43 -49.22 -27.77 21.70
C HIS A 43 -48.29 -28.13 20.55
N PHE A 44 -47.21 -27.36 20.37
CA PHE A 44 -45.87 -27.82 19.96
C PHE A 44 -44.91 -26.61 19.92
N MET A 45 -44.86 -25.83 21.00
CA MET A 45 -43.71 -24.98 21.32
C MET A 45 -43.01 -25.55 22.55
N ASN A 46 -42.17 -26.56 22.32
CA ASN A 46 -40.94 -26.87 23.06
C ASN A 46 -40.42 -28.23 22.57
N PRO A 47 -39.42 -28.23 21.69
CA PRO A 47 -38.05 -28.25 22.21
C PRO A 47 -37.08 -27.47 21.32
N TRP A 48 -37.10 -26.13 21.38
CA TRP A 48 -36.07 -25.29 20.73
C TRP A 48 -35.36 -24.32 21.68
N ALA A 49 -35.81 -24.23 22.93
CA ALA A 49 -35.15 -23.42 23.96
C ALA A 49 -33.93 -24.09 24.64
N LYS A 50 -33.54 -25.31 24.23
CA LYS A 50 -32.34 -26.01 24.76
C LYS A 50 -31.13 -26.03 23.82
N LEU A 51 -31.25 -25.47 22.62
CA LEU A 51 -30.14 -25.38 21.64
C LEU A 51 -29.36 -24.06 21.67
N ASN A 52 -29.74 -23.13 22.55
CA ASN A 52 -29.08 -21.82 22.68
C ASN A 52 -27.81 -21.82 23.55
N ASN A 53 -27.42 -22.94 24.17
CA ASN A 53 -26.23 -23.02 25.03
C ASN A 53 -25.16 -24.03 24.58
N THR A 54 -25.37 -24.80 23.52
CA THR A 54 -24.41 -25.81 23.05
C THR A 54 -23.66 -25.41 21.77
N GLY A 55 -24.20 -24.51 20.95
CA GLY A 55 -23.50 -24.02 19.74
C GLY A 55 -22.35 -23.06 20.02
N PHE A 56 -22.44 -22.26 21.09
CA PHE A 56 -21.41 -21.28 21.47
C PHE A 56 -20.15 -21.95 22.05
N GLY A 57 -20.29 -23.12 22.70
CA GLY A 57 -19.18 -23.88 23.28
C GLY A 57 -18.28 -24.56 22.24
N TRP A 58 -18.82 -24.96 21.08
CA TRP A 58 -18.05 -25.62 20.01
C TRP A 58 -17.24 -24.64 19.16
N ALA A 59 -17.71 -23.40 19.00
CA ALA A 59 -16.94 -22.30 18.40
C ALA A 59 -15.73 -21.91 19.28
N LEU A 60 -15.89 -21.92 20.61
CA LEU A 60 -14.78 -21.71 21.55
C LEU A 60 -13.79 -22.89 21.59
N ALA A 61 -14.25 -24.13 21.42
CA ALA A 61 -13.39 -25.32 21.40
C ALA A 61 -12.52 -25.43 20.12
N THR A 62 -13.05 -24.98 18.97
CA THR A 62 -12.26 -24.87 17.73
C THR A 62 -11.27 -23.71 17.78
N VAL A 63 -11.61 -22.62 18.46
CA VAL A 63 -10.70 -21.49 18.74
C VAL A 63 -9.53 -21.92 19.64
N SER A 64 -9.77 -22.71 20.71
CA SER A 64 -8.69 -23.20 21.59
C SER A 64 -7.71 -24.19 20.95
N CYS A 65 -8.09 -24.88 19.87
CA CYS A 65 -7.17 -25.78 19.14
C CYS A 65 -6.27 -25.05 18.13
N VAL A 66 -6.64 -23.85 17.69
CA VAL A 66 -5.87 -23.06 16.70
C VAL A 66 -4.97 -22.00 17.37
N LEU A 67 -5.31 -21.58 18.58
CA LEU A 67 -4.52 -20.64 19.39
C LEU A 67 -3.03 -21.03 19.61
N PRO A 68 -2.62 -22.30 19.73
CA PRO A 68 -1.21 -22.67 19.88
C PRO A 68 -0.34 -22.37 18.64
N TRP A 69 -0.93 -22.27 17.45
CA TRP A 69 -0.20 -21.92 16.21
C TRP A 69 0.19 -20.43 16.14
N PHE A 70 -0.51 -19.56 16.87
CA PHE A 70 -0.22 -18.12 16.94
C PHE A 70 0.79 -17.74 18.05
N ASN A 71 1.20 -18.69 18.89
CA ASN A 71 2.21 -18.49 19.95
C ASN A 71 3.65 -18.86 19.52
N SER A 72 3.91 -18.99 18.21
CA SER A 72 5.29 -19.21 17.76
C SER A 72 6.16 -17.97 18.07
N PRO A 73 7.42 -18.16 18.50
CA PRO A 73 8.33 -17.06 18.84
C PRO A 73 8.68 -16.15 17.64
N PHE A 74 8.19 -16.44 16.44
CA PHE A 74 8.31 -15.56 15.27
C PHE A 74 7.41 -14.31 15.37
N TRP A 75 6.35 -14.33 16.19
CA TRP A 75 5.39 -13.22 16.33
C TRP A 75 5.61 -12.32 17.57
N ILE A 76 6.41 -12.76 18.54
CA ILE A 76 6.59 -12.07 19.83
C ILE A 76 7.69 -10.99 19.77
N GLY A 77 8.55 -11.01 18.73
CA GLY A 77 9.70 -10.10 18.60
C GLY A 77 9.42 -8.68 18.07
N LYS A 78 8.21 -8.34 17.62
CA LYS A 78 7.89 -7.02 17.01
C LYS A 78 6.81 -6.23 17.76
N ALA A 79 6.66 -6.43 19.07
CA ALA A 79 5.70 -5.67 19.89
C ALA A 79 6.09 -4.18 20.09
N THR A 80 7.33 -3.80 19.75
CA THR A 80 7.83 -2.41 19.87
C THR A 80 7.48 -1.51 18.70
N LEU A 81 7.05 -2.04 17.55
CA LEU A 81 6.64 -1.26 16.37
C LEU A 81 5.14 -0.87 16.39
N LEU A 82 4.35 -1.38 17.34
CA LEU A 82 2.89 -1.21 17.35
C LEU A 82 2.40 0.05 18.10
N ASN A 83 3.23 0.71 18.91
CA ASN A 83 2.83 1.94 19.61
C ASN A 83 2.91 3.21 18.74
N GLN A 84 3.27 3.10 17.45
CA GLN A 84 3.49 4.22 16.52
C GLN A 84 2.28 4.61 15.66
N MET A 85 1.12 3.94 15.78
CA MET A 85 -0.04 4.17 14.89
C MET A 85 -1.02 5.27 15.35
N THR A 86 -0.71 6.04 16.40
CA THR A 86 -1.73 6.83 17.12
C THR A 86 -2.25 8.09 16.44
N TYR A 87 -1.63 8.62 15.38
CA TYR A 87 -2.03 9.95 14.87
C TYR A 87 -2.44 10.05 13.40
N SER A 88 -2.48 8.95 12.62
CA SER A 88 -2.99 9.02 11.23
C SER A 88 -3.72 7.78 10.73
N CYS A 89 -4.00 6.79 11.58
CA CYS A 89 -4.63 5.53 11.17
C CYS A 89 -5.74 5.12 12.13
N LEU A 90 -6.86 5.85 12.08
CA LEU A 90 -8.12 5.40 12.65
C LEU A 90 -9.01 4.79 11.56
N ALA A 91 -8.48 3.93 10.70
CA ALA A 91 -9.23 3.42 9.54
C ALA A 91 -10.01 2.13 9.86
N ILE A 92 -9.53 1.33 10.81
CA ILE A 92 -9.99 -0.03 11.12
C ILE A 92 -11.24 0.01 12.03
N CYS A 93 -11.31 0.82 13.08
CA CYS A 93 -12.54 1.02 13.87
C CYS A 93 -13.67 1.55 12.99
N PHE A 94 -13.35 2.41 12.03
CA PHE A 94 -14.33 2.94 11.08
C PHE A 94 -14.83 1.87 10.12
N LEU A 95 -13.95 0.98 9.65
CA LEU A 95 -14.33 -0.21 8.90
C LEU A 95 -15.20 -1.17 9.74
N VAL A 96 -14.89 -1.37 11.03
CA VAL A 96 -15.73 -2.13 11.97
C VAL A 96 -17.13 -1.54 12.04
N LEU A 97 -17.25 -0.23 12.28
CA LEU A 97 -18.55 0.44 12.41
C LEU A 97 -19.34 0.41 11.09
N LEU A 98 -18.66 0.64 9.95
CA LEU A 98 -19.28 0.57 8.62
C LEU A 98 -19.77 -0.84 8.31
N GLN A 99 -18.96 -1.86 8.62
CA GLN A 99 -19.36 -3.25 8.47
C GLN A 99 -20.56 -3.56 9.36
N ILE A 100 -20.51 -3.24 10.65
CA ILE A 100 -21.65 -3.44 11.58
C ILE A 100 -22.91 -2.75 11.06
N ALA A 101 -22.81 -1.50 10.59
CA ALA A 101 -23.96 -0.76 10.06
C ALA A 101 -24.50 -1.38 8.76
N ALA A 102 -23.63 -1.76 7.82
CA ALA A 102 -24.01 -2.44 6.58
C ALA A 102 -24.68 -3.78 6.87
N TYR A 103 -24.16 -4.54 7.84
CA TYR A 103 -24.74 -5.82 8.26
C TYR A 103 -26.04 -5.65 9.05
N PHE A 104 -26.18 -4.60 9.86
CA PHE A 104 -27.45 -4.26 10.49
C PHE A 104 -28.51 -3.91 9.43
N GLY A 105 -28.12 -3.14 8.41
CA GLY A 105 -28.97 -2.87 7.23
C GLY A 105 -29.37 -4.14 6.49
N LEU A 106 -28.43 -5.05 6.23
CA LEU A 106 -28.72 -6.36 5.63
C LEU A 106 -29.60 -7.25 6.52
N GLY A 107 -29.43 -7.20 7.84
CA GLY A 107 -30.28 -7.91 8.80
C GLY A 107 -31.71 -7.39 8.82
N VAL A 108 -31.89 -6.06 8.82
CA VAL A 108 -33.21 -5.44 8.67
C VAL A 108 -33.83 -5.82 7.33
N PHE A 109 -33.08 -5.74 6.23
CA PHE A 109 -33.54 -6.17 4.92
C PHE A 109 -33.93 -7.65 4.91
N ALA A 110 -33.12 -8.54 5.49
CA ALA A 110 -33.40 -9.97 5.63
C ALA A 110 -34.69 -10.25 6.40
N VAL A 111 -34.92 -9.53 7.50
CA VAL A 111 -36.15 -9.64 8.29
C VAL A 111 -37.35 -9.14 7.48
N LEU A 112 -37.22 -8.02 6.78
CA LEU A 112 -38.27 -7.48 5.91
C LEU A 112 -38.60 -8.42 4.75
N THR A 113 -37.58 -9.00 4.09
CA THR A 113 -37.80 -9.98 3.01
C THR A 113 -38.38 -11.27 3.56
N SER A 114 -37.94 -11.76 4.73
CA SER A 114 -38.52 -12.95 5.36
C SER A 114 -39.98 -12.72 5.78
N PHE A 115 -40.32 -11.49 6.20
CA PHE A 115 -41.68 -11.09 6.50
C PHE A 115 -42.54 -11.04 5.23
N VAL A 116 -42.03 -10.46 4.14
CA VAL A 116 -42.72 -10.47 2.82
C VAL A 116 -42.88 -11.90 2.30
N ASP A 117 -41.84 -12.73 2.35
CA ASP A 117 -41.87 -14.15 1.97
C ASP A 117 -42.88 -14.92 2.83
N TYR A 118 -42.99 -14.65 4.13
CA TYR A 118 -44.00 -15.27 5.01
C TYR A 118 -45.45 -14.99 4.56
N PHE A 119 -45.71 -13.82 3.98
CA PHE A 119 -47.05 -13.47 3.47
C PHE A 119 -47.27 -13.84 1.99
N THR A 120 -46.22 -14.08 1.22
CA THR A 120 -46.30 -14.31 -0.23
C THR A 120 -45.95 -15.74 -0.66
N SER A 121 -45.31 -16.53 0.20
CA SER A 121 -44.94 -17.91 -0.13
C SER A 121 -46.12 -18.86 0.00
N VAL A 122 -46.58 -19.37 -1.14
CA VAL A 122 -47.39 -20.61 -1.18
C VAL A 122 -46.45 -21.76 -0.80
N PRO A 123 -46.82 -22.64 0.16
CA PRO A 123 -45.97 -23.75 0.55
C PRO A 123 -45.71 -24.65 -0.66
N ASP A 124 -44.43 -24.76 -1.03
CA ASP A 124 -43.98 -25.60 -2.13
C ASP A 124 -44.22 -27.07 -1.75
N LEU A 125 -45.20 -27.71 -2.41
CA LEU A 125 -45.68 -29.07 -2.09
C LEU A 125 -44.68 -30.17 -2.43
N ASN A 126 -43.58 -29.84 -3.11
CA ASN A 126 -42.47 -30.75 -3.38
C ASN A 126 -41.16 -30.14 -2.85
N PRO A 127 -40.82 -30.32 -1.57
CA PRO A 127 -39.54 -29.86 -1.06
C PRO A 127 -38.42 -30.64 -1.78
N SER A 128 -37.72 -29.97 -2.70
CA SER A 128 -36.43 -30.42 -3.18
C SER A 128 -35.57 -30.78 -1.97
N ARG A 129 -35.06 -32.03 -1.92
CA ARG A 129 -34.33 -32.63 -0.79
C ARG A 129 -33.57 -31.58 0.04
N VAL A 130 -34.09 -31.29 1.24
CA VAL A 130 -33.41 -30.47 2.23
C VAL A 130 -32.01 -31.06 2.47
N PRO A 131 -30.93 -30.26 2.46
CA PRO A 131 -29.58 -30.76 2.70
C PRO A 131 -29.53 -31.51 4.02
N SER A 132 -28.81 -32.65 4.06
CA SER A 132 -28.63 -33.37 5.31
C SER A 132 -27.94 -32.47 6.35
N PHE A 133 -28.18 -32.70 7.65
CA PHE A 133 -27.55 -31.90 8.71
C PHE A 133 -26.03 -31.80 8.55
N LEU A 134 -25.38 -32.90 8.16
CA LEU A 134 -23.93 -32.95 7.88
C LEU A 134 -23.54 -32.10 6.66
N GLN A 135 -24.35 -32.09 5.60
CA GLN A 135 -24.13 -31.21 4.45
C GLN A 135 -24.32 -29.74 4.81
N GLY A 136 -25.34 -29.41 5.61
CA GLY A 136 -25.56 -28.07 6.14
C GLY A 136 -24.40 -27.58 7.01
N LEU A 137 -23.90 -28.44 7.90
CA LEU A 137 -22.73 -28.15 8.74
C LEU A 137 -21.48 -27.92 7.88
N PHE A 138 -21.22 -28.78 6.90
CA PHE A 138 -20.08 -28.63 5.99
C PHE A 138 -20.14 -27.32 5.19
N VAL A 139 -21.31 -26.99 4.65
CA VAL A 139 -21.55 -25.73 3.92
C VAL A 139 -21.32 -24.54 4.84
N LEU A 140 -21.83 -24.57 6.08
CA LEU A 140 -21.63 -23.51 7.07
C LEU A 140 -20.14 -23.36 7.43
N THR A 141 -19.44 -24.45 7.77
CA THR A 141 -18.01 -24.41 8.10
C THR A 141 -17.17 -23.87 6.94
N ARG A 142 -17.48 -24.28 5.70
CA ARG A 142 -16.82 -23.76 4.49
C ARG A 142 -17.03 -22.25 4.32
N TYR A 143 -18.26 -21.76 4.49
CA TYR A 143 -18.53 -20.32 4.42
C TYR A 143 -17.83 -19.55 5.54
N CYS A 144 -17.84 -20.08 6.78
CA CYS A 144 -17.09 -19.49 7.89
C CYS A 144 -15.59 -19.37 7.58
N LEU A 145 -14.99 -20.45 7.07
CA LEU A 145 -13.58 -20.49 6.70
C LEU A 145 -13.26 -19.54 5.54
N THR A 146 -14.11 -19.50 4.52
CA THR A 146 -13.99 -18.60 3.36
C THR A 146 -13.97 -17.15 3.80
N VAL A 147 -14.93 -16.76 4.65
CA VAL A 147 -15.05 -15.37 5.12
C VAL A 147 -13.91 -15.03 6.06
N PHE A 148 -13.50 -15.95 6.94
CA PHE A 148 -12.33 -15.76 7.79
C PHE A 148 -11.07 -15.48 6.96
N ILE A 149 -10.77 -16.34 5.98
CA ILE A 149 -9.60 -16.16 5.10
C ILE A 149 -9.70 -14.86 4.30
N SER A 150 -10.89 -14.52 3.79
CA SER A 150 -11.10 -13.27 3.03
C SER A 150 -10.85 -12.03 3.90
N MET A 151 -11.20 -12.06 5.17
CA MET A 151 -10.98 -10.93 6.09
C MET A 151 -9.51 -10.79 6.45
N VAL A 152 -8.81 -11.91 6.69
CA VAL A 152 -7.35 -11.90 6.86
C VAL A 152 -6.67 -11.35 5.60
N ALA A 153 -7.13 -11.76 4.42
CA ALA A 153 -6.62 -11.25 3.15
C ALA A 153 -6.84 -9.74 2.99
N LEU A 154 -8.00 -9.22 3.43
CA LEU A 154 -8.30 -7.78 3.41
C LEU A 154 -7.36 -6.99 4.32
N ILE A 155 -7.04 -7.51 5.51
CA ILE A 155 -6.07 -6.87 6.42
C ILE A 155 -4.70 -6.79 5.76
N TYR A 156 -4.20 -7.90 5.21
CA TYR A 156 -2.90 -7.88 4.51
C TYR A 156 -2.88 -6.95 3.30
N ASN A 157 -3.97 -6.92 2.52
CA ASN A 157 -4.06 -5.97 1.41
C ASN A 157 -4.12 -4.51 1.87
N ALA A 158 -4.73 -4.22 3.03
CA ALA A 158 -4.73 -2.89 3.62
C ALA A 158 -3.33 -2.49 4.11
N GLU A 159 -2.65 -3.37 4.83
CA GLU A 159 -1.25 -3.18 5.24
C GLU A 159 -0.33 -2.99 4.02
N ALA A 160 -0.55 -3.77 2.96
CA ALA A 160 0.16 -3.63 1.70
C ALA A 160 -0.04 -2.24 1.11
N ILE A 161 -1.28 -1.78 0.92
CA ILE A 161 -1.57 -0.44 0.37
C ILE A 161 -0.91 0.68 1.19
N MET A 162 -0.88 0.52 2.52
CA MET A 162 -0.29 1.53 3.41
C MET A 162 1.24 1.59 3.29
N LEU A 163 1.91 0.45 3.15
CA LEU A 163 3.36 0.36 3.09
C LEU A 163 3.93 0.49 1.66
N PHE A 164 3.09 0.36 0.64
CA PHE A 164 3.51 0.40 -0.76
C PHE A 164 3.63 1.85 -1.24
N ASN A 165 4.87 2.38 -1.23
CA ASN A 165 5.16 3.76 -1.66
C ASN A 165 4.77 4.06 -3.11
N ASN A 166 4.82 3.05 -4.00
CA ASN A 166 4.50 3.19 -5.43
C ASN A 166 3.16 2.51 -5.78
N LEU A 167 2.06 3.22 -5.55
CA LEU A 167 0.70 2.73 -5.81
C LEU A 167 0.47 2.35 -7.28
N ALA A 168 1.18 2.96 -8.22
CA ALA A 168 1.10 2.61 -9.64
C ALA A 168 1.53 1.16 -9.87
N VAL A 169 2.68 0.78 -9.29
CA VAL A 169 3.18 -0.61 -9.34
C VAL A 169 2.24 -1.55 -8.61
N PHE A 170 1.74 -1.17 -7.43
CA PHE A 170 0.74 -1.97 -6.71
C PHE A 170 -0.52 -2.24 -7.56
N ALA A 171 -1.04 -1.22 -8.26
CA ALA A 171 -2.22 -1.36 -9.12
C ALA A 171 -2.00 -2.38 -10.25
N THR A 172 -0.77 -2.51 -10.77
CA THR A 172 -0.45 -3.54 -11.77
C THR A 172 -0.49 -4.95 -11.21
N LEU A 173 -0.32 -5.14 -9.89
CA LEU A 173 -0.31 -6.45 -9.26
C LEU A 173 -1.70 -7.05 -9.07
N LEU A 174 -2.78 -6.27 -9.14
CA LEU A 174 -4.15 -6.78 -8.96
C LEU A 174 -4.48 -7.95 -9.91
N ILE A 175 -3.88 -7.98 -11.11
CA ILE A 175 -4.01 -9.07 -12.07
C ILE A 175 -3.52 -10.43 -11.52
N LEU A 176 -2.61 -10.42 -10.53
CA LEU A 176 -2.10 -11.63 -9.90
C LEU A 176 -3.18 -12.44 -9.19
N THR A 177 -4.29 -11.80 -8.78
CA THR A 177 -5.45 -12.54 -8.24
C THR A 177 -5.98 -13.57 -9.26
N TYR A 178 -5.99 -13.26 -10.56
CA TYR A 178 -6.39 -14.21 -11.60
C TYR A 178 -5.34 -15.29 -11.83
N ALA A 179 -4.06 -14.92 -11.77
CA ALA A 179 -2.98 -15.90 -11.89
C ALA A 179 -3.04 -16.91 -10.72
N PHE A 180 -3.28 -16.44 -9.50
CA PHE A 180 -3.46 -17.31 -8.33
C PHE A 180 -4.75 -18.14 -8.42
N ASP A 181 -5.87 -17.56 -8.88
CA ASP A 181 -7.10 -18.31 -9.12
C ASP A 181 -6.84 -19.46 -10.10
N ALA A 182 -6.26 -19.16 -11.27
CA ALA A 182 -5.92 -20.17 -12.27
C ALA A 182 -5.09 -21.34 -11.70
N LEU A 183 -4.07 -21.03 -10.90
CA LEU A 183 -3.20 -22.03 -10.28
C LEU A 183 -3.92 -22.84 -9.19
N LEU A 184 -4.67 -22.19 -8.31
CA LEU A 184 -5.36 -22.84 -7.19
C LEU A 184 -6.56 -23.68 -7.67
N PHE A 185 -7.33 -23.18 -8.64
CA PHE A 185 -8.39 -23.97 -9.27
C PHE A 185 -7.81 -25.15 -10.07
N SER A 186 -6.69 -24.97 -10.77
CA SER A 186 -5.98 -26.10 -11.42
C SER A 186 -5.55 -27.16 -10.40
N LEU A 187 -5.04 -26.73 -9.25
CA LEU A 187 -4.60 -27.63 -8.19
C LEU A 187 -5.80 -28.35 -7.58
N ALA A 188 -6.87 -27.63 -7.23
CA ALA A 188 -8.09 -28.20 -6.69
C ALA A 188 -8.75 -29.19 -7.67
N TYR A 189 -8.70 -28.89 -8.97
CA TYR A 189 -9.13 -29.82 -10.02
C TYR A 189 -8.27 -31.08 -10.06
N GLY A 190 -6.94 -30.93 -10.05
CA GLY A 190 -5.98 -32.05 -10.02
C GLY A 190 -6.15 -32.95 -8.79
N LEU A 191 -6.46 -32.35 -7.64
CA LEU A 191 -6.76 -33.04 -6.38
C LEU A 191 -8.18 -33.60 -6.31
N ARG A 192 -9.01 -33.43 -7.36
CA ARG A 192 -10.40 -33.90 -7.44
C ARG A 192 -11.32 -33.31 -6.36
N LEU A 193 -11.05 -32.08 -5.92
CA LEU A 193 -11.87 -31.33 -4.97
C LEU A 193 -13.05 -30.61 -5.65
N LEU A 194 -12.98 -30.44 -6.97
CA LEU A 194 -14.01 -29.85 -7.83
C LEU A 194 -14.76 -30.95 -8.60
N SER A 195 -15.99 -30.66 -9.04
CA SER A 195 -16.80 -31.64 -9.79
C SER A 195 -16.13 -32.05 -11.11
N ARG A 196 -16.25 -33.34 -11.50
CA ARG A 196 -15.66 -33.90 -12.73
C ARG A 196 -16.29 -33.36 -14.01
N ASP A 197 -17.50 -32.82 -13.94
CA ASP A 197 -18.22 -32.27 -15.09
C ASP A 197 -17.65 -30.92 -15.57
N GLN A 198 -16.57 -30.48 -14.93
CA GLN A 198 -15.85 -29.25 -15.16
C GLN A 198 -14.60 -29.58 -16.01
N GLY A 199 -14.61 -29.27 -17.30
CA GLY A 199 -13.39 -29.40 -18.11
C GLY A 199 -12.39 -28.32 -17.69
N PHE A 200 -11.11 -28.65 -17.49
CA PHE A 200 -10.07 -27.67 -17.15
C PHE A 200 -9.04 -27.55 -18.27
N ASP A 201 -8.85 -26.34 -18.81
CA ASP A 201 -7.83 -26.08 -19.84
C ASP A 201 -6.47 -25.80 -19.20
N ARG A 202 -5.46 -26.64 -19.53
CA ARG A 202 -4.09 -26.49 -19.04
C ARG A 202 -3.38 -25.26 -19.61
N SER A 203 -3.85 -24.70 -20.72
CA SER A 203 -3.27 -23.48 -21.31
C SER A 203 -3.33 -22.29 -20.33
N ILE A 204 -4.35 -22.26 -19.46
CA ILE A 204 -4.57 -21.23 -18.44
C ILE A 204 -3.44 -21.20 -17.41
N VAL A 205 -2.85 -22.35 -17.08
CA VAL A 205 -1.70 -22.43 -16.16
C VAL A 205 -0.47 -21.79 -16.79
N VAL A 206 -0.23 -22.04 -18.07
CA VAL A 206 0.88 -21.43 -18.82
C VAL A 206 0.70 -19.91 -18.89
N TRP A 207 -0.54 -19.46 -19.16
CA TRP A 207 -0.90 -18.05 -19.12
C TRP A 207 -0.63 -17.42 -17.75
N ALA A 208 -1.07 -18.06 -16.66
CA ALA A 208 -0.87 -17.56 -15.30
C ALA A 208 0.60 -17.43 -14.92
N ILE A 209 1.44 -18.41 -15.31
CA ILE A 209 2.89 -18.35 -15.12
C ILE A 209 3.49 -17.18 -15.91
N GLY A 210 3.05 -16.96 -17.15
CA GLY A 210 3.46 -15.82 -17.96
C GLY A 210 3.15 -14.48 -17.29
N ILE A 211 1.94 -14.31 -16.77
CA ILE A 211 1.54 -13.11 -16.03
C ILE A 211 2.39 -12.91 -14.76
N LEU A 212 2.65 -13.97 -13.99
CA LEU A 212 3.53 -13.91 -12.81
C LEU A 212 4.95 -13.45 -13.17
N CYS A 213 5.52 -13.97 -14.26
CA CYS A 213 6.85 -13.55 -14.73
C CYS A 213 6.87 -12.07 -15.14
N LEU A 214 5.85 -11.60 -15.87
CA LEU A 214 5.77 -10.20 -16.31
C LEU A 214 5.54 -9.25 -15.13
N ALA A 215 4.64 -9.58 -14.21
CA ALA A 215 4.40 -8.80 -13.00
C ALA A 215 5.67 -8.72 -12.13
N SER A 216 6.42 -9.81 -12.03
CA SER A 216 7.71 -9.84 -11.33
C SER A 216 8.74 -8.90 -11.97
N ALA A 217 8.73 -8.76 -13.30
CA ALA A 217 9.60 -7.81 -14.00
C ALA A 217 9.24 -6.35 -13.70
N ILE A 218 7.95 -6.03 -13.54
CA ILE A 218 7.50 -4.69 -13.13
C ILE A 218 8.01 -4.36 -11.72
N VAL A 219 7.81 -5.29 -10.78
CA VAL A 219 8.21 -5.14 -9.36
C VAL A 219 9.72 -5.08 -9.22
N TYR A 220 10.47 -5.93 -9.92
CA TYR A 220 11.93 -5.95 -9.87
C TYR A 220 12.53 -4.60 -10.29
N ASN A 221 11.87 -3.89 -11.21
CA ASN A 221 12.31 -2.59 -11.68
C ASN A 221 11.76 -1.41 -10.86
N ASP A 222 10.95 -1.68 -9.83
CA ASP A 222 10.54 -0.65 -8.89
C ASP A 222 11.70 -0.31 -7.95
N TYR A 223 12.04 0.97 -7.91
CA TYR A 223 13.20 1.47 -7.17
C TYR A 223 12.83 1.93 -5.75
N ARG A 224 11.53 1.93 -5.42
CA ARG A 224 10.97 2.24 -4.10
C ARG A 224 10.37 1.02 -3.41
N LEU A 225 10.61 -0.18 -3.95
CA LEU A 225 9.98 -1.41 -3.50
C LEU A 225 10.26 -1.69 -2.02
N ASN A 226 9.23 -1.61 -1.19
CA ASN A 226 9.28 -2.12 0.17
C ASN A 226 8.97 -3.63 0.15
N ILE A 227 9.92 -4.45 0.63
CA ILE A 227 9.81 -5.91 0.60
C ILE A 227 8.66 -6.39 1.48
N GLU A 228 8.47 -5.79 2.66
CA GLU A 228 7.37 -6.16 3.56
C GLU A 228 6.01 -5.84 2.91
N ALA A 229 5.88 -4.66 2.31
CA ALA A 229 4.68 -4.28 1.57
C ALA A 229 4.35 -5.25 0.42
N PHE A 230 5.38 -5.67 -0.31
CA PHE A 230 5.23 -6.64 -1.39
C PHE A 230 4.80 -8.02 -0.89
N GLN A 231 5.37 -8.50 0.22
CA GLN A 231 4.96 -9.77 0.84
C GLN A 231 3.49 -9.73 1.26
N PHE A 232 3.05 -8.65 1.91
CA PHE A 232 1.64 -8.49 2.29
C PHE A 232 0.73 -8.43 1.07
N ALA A 233 1.12 -7.76 -0.01
CA ALA A 233 0.35 -7.70 -1.26
C ALA A 233 0.16 -9.10 -1.86
N ILE A 234 1.24 -9.86 -2.01
CA ILE A 234 1.22 -11.21 -2.57
C ILE A 234 0.41 -12.16 -1.70
N LEU A 235 0.62 -12.13 -0.38
CA LEU A 235 -0.12 -12.97 0.56
C LEU A 235 -1.61 -12.63 0.57
N GLY A 236 -1.96 -11.34 0.59
CA GLY A 236 -3.35 -10.87 0.51
C GLY A 236 -4.03 -11.34 -0.78
N MET A 237 -3.41 -11.16 -1.94
CA MET A 237 -3.95 -11.62 -3.23
C MET A 237 -4.09 -13.15 -3.29
N PHE A 238 -3.10 -13.89 -2.79
CA PHE A 238 -3.15 -15.35 -2.71
C PHE A 238 -4.29 -15.83 -1.80
N LEU A 239 -4.45 -15.24 -0.62
CA LEU A 239 -5.49 -15.62 0.33
C LEU A 239 -6.89 -15.31 -0.19
N VAL A 240 -7.06 -14.20 -0.94
CA VAL A 240 -8.31 -13.93 -1.66
C VAL A 240 -8.63 -15.08 -2.62
N SER A 241 -7.67 -15.51 -3.44
CA SER A 241 -7.84 -16.62 -4.38
C SER A 241 -8.07 -17.97 -3.68
N LEU A 242 -7.42 -18.19 -2.53
CA LEU A 242 -7.62 -19.37 -1.70
C LEU A 242 -9.04 -19.41 -1.13
N ALA A 243 -9.55 -18.29 -0.62
CA ALA A 243 -10.92 -18.20 -0.12
C ALA A 243 -11.93 -18.56 -1.21
N ARG A 244 -11.73 -18.04 -2.44
CA ARG A 244 -12.59 -18.38 -3.59
C ARG A 244 -12.53 -19.86 -3.95
N THR A 245 -11.34 -20.43 -3.97
CA THR A 245 -11.15 -21.86 -4.25
C THR A 245 -11.87 -22.70 -3.19
N ILE A 246 -11.75 -22.35 -1.91
CA ILE A 246 -12.46 -23.03 -0.80
C ILE A 246 -13.97 -22.91 -0.96
N ALA A 247 -14.48 -21.72 -1.31
CA ALA A 247 -15.92 -21.51 -1.52
C ALA A 247 -16.49 -22.42 -2.63
N ALA A 248 -15.68 -22.73 -3.65
CA ALA A 248 -16.05 -23.58 -4.77
C ALA A 248 -15.98 -25.09 -4.49
N ILE A 249 -15.29 -25.53 -3.42
CA ILE A 249 -15.13 -26.95 -3.08
C ILE A 249 -16.41 -27.55 -2.50
N GLY A 250 -16.80 -28.73 -2.97
CA GLY A 250 -17.88 -29.54 -2.40
C GLY A 250 -19.28 -29.23 -2.93
N TYR A 251 -20.31 -29.62 -2.16
CA TYR A 251 -21.71 -29.47 -2.58
C TYR A 251 -22.09 -28.00 -2.74
N GLN A 252 -22.63 -27.63 -3.90
CA GLN A 252 -23.24 -26.33 -4.14
C GLN A 252 -24.74 -26.47 -3.89
N VAL A 253 -25.30 -25.58 -3.07
CA VAL A 253 -26.74 -25.57 -2.81
C VAL A 253 -27.42 -25.23 -4.15
N PRO A 254 -28.25 -26.13 -4.71
CA PRO A 254 -28.90 -25.88 -5.98
C PRO A 254 -29.76 -24.62 -5.85
N SER A 255 -29.60 -23.68 -6.78
CA SER A 255 -30.44 -22.49 -6.84
C SER A 255 -31.87 -22.95 -7.18
N PRO A 256 -32.86 -22.75 -6.29
CA PRO A 256 -34.23 -23.15 -6.59
C PRO A 256 -34.77 -22.32 -7.77
N ARG A 257 -35.66 -22.93 -8.56
CA ARG A 257 -36.24 -22.34 -9.78
C ARG A 257 -36.93 -20.99 -9.51
N ASN A 258 -37.39 -20.78 -8.27
CA ASN A 258 -37.76 -19.50 -7.68
C ASN A 258 -36.85 -19.27 -6.44
N PRO A 259 -35.94 -18.30 -6.44
CA PRO A 259 -35.08 -18.03 -5.30
C PRO A 259 -35.91 -17.50 -4.14
N SER A 260 -36.20 -18.33 -3.12
CA SER A 260 -36.57 -17.78 -1.82
C SER A 260 -35.31 -17.17 -1.22
N TYR A 261 -35.32 -15.85 -1.03
CA TYR A 261 -34.14 -15.10 -0.57
C TYR A 261 -33.72 -15.57 0.83
N GLY A 262 -34.64 -16.12 1.63
CA GLY A 262 -34.44 -16.53 3.01
C GLY A 262 -33.26 -17.49 3.24
N ALA A 263 -33.18 -18.62 2.54
CA ALA A 263 -32.20 -19.67 2.88
C ALA A 263 -30.75 -19.27 2.54
N SER A 264 -30.51 -18.73 1.34
CA SER A 264 -29.17 -18.29 0.92
C SER A 264 -28.67 -17.11 1.73
N LEU A 265 -29.55 -16.15 2.03
CA LEU A 265 -29.24 -14.98 2.83
C LEU A 265 -28.93 -15.39 4.28
N TYR A 266 -29.62 -16.40 4.83
CA TYR A 266 -29.37 -16.91 6.17
C TYR A 266 -28.00 -17.59 6.30
N PHE A 267 -27.59 -18.41 5.33
CA PHE A 267 -26.23 -18.99 5.31
C PHE A 267 -25.16 -17.90 5.16
N MET A 268 -25.42 -16.85 4.37
CA MET A 268 -24.49 -15.74 4.19
C MET A 268 -24.37 -14.89 5.47
N LEU A 269 -25.47 -14.61 6.16
CA LEU A 269 -25.49 -13.91 7.44
C LEU A 269 -24.81 -14.74 8.54
N TRP A 270 -25.22 -15.99 8.77
CA TRP A 270 -24.68 -16.80 9.87
C TRP A 270 -23.28 -17.36 9.62
N GLY A 271 -22.95 -17.66 8.37
CA GLY A 271 -21.61 -18.12 7.99
C GLY A 271 -20.61 -16.98 7.86
N GLY A 272 -21.03 -15.78 7.47
CA GLY A 272 -20.13 -14.66 7.23
C GLY A 272 -19.96 -13.70 8.40
N LEU A 273 -21.02 -13.45 9.19
CA LEU A 273 -21.01 -12.40 10.20
C LEU A 273 -20.09 -12.70 11.39
N PRO A 274 -20.13 -13.88 12.03
CA PRO A 274 -19.26 -14.17 13.16
C PRO A 274 -17.75 -14.06 12.85
N PRO A 275 -17.21 -14.68 11.78
CA PRO A 275 -15.78 -14.56 11.48
C PRO A 275 -15.40 -13.15 11.02
N CYS A 276 -16.28 -12.45 10.29
CA CYS A 276 -16.04 -11.05 9.92
C CYS A 276 -15.92 -10.16 11.16
N LEU A 277 -16.92 -10.17 12.04
CA LEU A 277 -16.90 -9.34 13.24
C LEU A 277 -15.73 -9.71 14.16
N LEU A 278 -15.44 -11.00 14.33
CA LEU A 278 -14.32 -11.46 15.14
C LEU A 278 -13.00 -10.89 14.64
N VAL A 279 -12.71 -11.03 13.34
CA VAL A 279 -11.46 -10.55 12.75
C VAL A 279 -11.37 -9.03 12.79
N THR A 280 -12.44 -8.31 12.44
CA THR A 280 -12.40 -6.83 12.46
C THR A 280 -12.32 -6.28 13.89
N ILE A 281 -12.97 -6.90 14.87
CA ILE A 281 -12.85 -6.52 16.30
C ILE A 281 -11.44 -6.81 16.81
N LEU A 282 -10.87 -7.98 16.51
CA LEU A 282 -9.49 -8.32 16.88
C LEU A 282 -8.49 -7.35 16.25
N ALA A 283 -8.68 -6.99 14.98
CA ALA A 283 -7.85 -6.01 14.30
C ALA A 283 -7.99 -4.64 14.96
N ALA A 284 -9.20 -4.13 15.15
CA ALA A 284 -9.41 -2.83 15.81
C ALA A 284 -8.83 -2.81 17.24
N HIS A 285 -8.95 -3.90 18.00
CA HIS A 285 -8.38 -3.98 19.35
C HIS A 285 -6.84 -4.01 19.37
N ARG A 286 -6.23 -4.62 18.36
CA ARG A 286 -4.78 -4.75 18.27
C ARG A 286 -4.10 -3.52 17.68
N TYR A 287 -4.76 -2.86 16.73
CA TYR A 287 -4.16 -1.83 15.90
C TYR A 287 -4.64 -0.41 16.25
N GLU A 288 -5.69 -0.24 17.05
CA GLU A 288 -6.25 1.09 17.35
C GLU A 288 -6.60 1.29 18.82
N ASP A 289 -6.43 2.52 19.29
CA ASP A 289 -7.01 2.98 20.55
C ASP A 289 -8.48 3.37 20.30
N PHE A 290 -9.40 2.49 20.70
CA PHE A 290 -10.84 2.72 20.56
C PHE A 290 -11.31 4.04 21.19
N GLY A 291 -10.70 4.46 22.31
CA GLY A 291 -11.10 5.67 23.02
C GLY A 291 -10.77 6.92 22.21
N GLU A 292 -9.53 6.98 21.72
CA GLU A 292 -9.06 8.07 20.87
C GLU A 292 -9.79 8.10 19.51
N ALA A 293 -9.99 6.92 18.90
CA ALA A 293 -10.72 6.74 17.65
C ALA A 293 -12.12 7.35 17.69
N PHE A 294 -12.86 7.01 18.76
CA PHE A 294 -14.23 7.46 18.93
C PHE A 294 -14.31 8.95 19.28
N SER A 295 -13.33 9.46 20.03
CA SER A 295 -13.24 10.89 20.34
C SER A 295 -13.04 11.73 19.07
N ILE A 296 -12.17 11.26 18.15
CA ILE A 296 -11.88 11.93 16.89
C ILE A 296 -13.10 11.85 15.95
N LEU A 297 -13.74 10.68 15.83
CA LEU A 297 -14.99 10.50 15.07
C LEU A 297 -16.05 11.54 15.46
N ARG A 298 -16.24 11.75 16.76
CA ARG A 298 -17.25 12.68 17.27
C ARG A 298 -16.99 14.14 16.87
N THR A 299 -15.73 14.48 16.59
CA THR A 299 -15.34 15.84 16.19
C THR A 299 -15.48 16.09 14.69
N TRP A 300 -15.69 15.06 13.88
CA TRP A 300 -15.77 15.20 12.43
C TRP A 300 -17.13 15.72 11.98
N GLY A 301 -17.10 16.74 11.10
CA GLY A 301 -18.29 17.11 10.32
C GLY A 301 -18.61 16.07 9.24
N LEU A 302 -19.85 16.07 8.76
CA LEU A 302 -20.37 15.12 7.75
C LEU A 302 -19.48 15.02 6.50
N LEU A 303 -18.91 16.14 6.04
CA LEU A 303 -18.04 16.15 4.85
C LEU A 303 -16.73 15.40 5.07
N ASN A 304 -16.08 15.58 6.23
CA ASN A 304 -14.84 14.86 6.57
C ASN A 304 -15.13 13.38 6.80
N PHE A 305 -16.27 13.08 7.42
CA PHE A 305 -16.76 11.71 7.55
C PHE A 305 -16.91 11.01 6.19
N MET A 306 -17.59 11.63 5.21
CA MET A 306 -17.75 11.06 3.86
C MET A 306 -16.43 10.92 3.10
N LYS A 307 -15.51 11.89 3.22
CA LYS A 307 -14.17 11.81 2.61
C LYS A 307 -13.37 10.62 3.15
N ASN A 308 -13.42 10.39 4.46
CA ASN A 308 -12.68 9.31 5.10
C ASN A 308 -13.37 7.94 4.97
N LEU A 309 -14.66 7.91 4.59
CA LEU A 309 -15.37 6.69 4.19
C LEU A 309 -14.91 6.15 2.82
N THR A 310 -14.48 7.07 1.95
CA THR A 310 -14.19 6.79 0.54
C THR A 310 -13.08 5.75 0.36
N PRO A 311 -11.94 5.79 1.09
CA PRO A 311 -10.92 4.75 1.02
C PRO A 311 -11.43 3.37 1.43
N GLY A 312 -12.27 3.27 2.47
CA GLY A 312 -12.85 2.00 2.92
C GLY A 312 -13.88 1.43 1.93
N ALA A 313 -14.72 2.29 1.36
CA ALA A 313 -15.61 1.91 0.27
C ALA A 313 -14.83 1.53 -0.99
N LEU A 314 -13.74 2.25 -1.29
CA LEU A 314 -12.87 1.99 -2.43
C LEU A 314 -12.13 0.67 -2.24
N THR A 315 -11.51 0.38 -1.10
CA THR A 315 -10.89 -0.93 -0.84
C THR A 315 -11.94 -2.05 -0.90
N HIS A 316 -13.13 -1.83 -0.35
CA HIS A 316 -14.22 -2.79 -0.48
C HIS A 316 -14.63 -3.00 -1.94
N VAL A 317 -14.67 -1.97 -2.78
CA VAL A 317 -14.93 -2.10 -4.23
C VAL A 317 -13.75 -2.71 -4.96
N LEU A 318 -12.52 -2.30 -4.69
CA LEU A 318 -11.29 -2.80 -5.31
C LEU A 318 -11.07 -4.28 -5.01
N TRP A 319 -11.53 -4.76 -3.86
CA TRP A 319 -11.41 -6.17 -3.49
C TRP A 319 -12.69 -6.95 -3.76
N ASN A 320 -13.89 -6.37 -3.60
CA ASN A 320 -15.14 -7.05 -3.96
C ASN A 320 -15.41 -7.11 -5.45
N THR A 321 -14.90 -6.18 -6.26
CA THR A 321 -15.10 -6.24 -7.72
C THR A 321 -14.36 -7.43 -8.32
N PRO A 322 -13.07 -7.70 -7.97
CA PRO A 322 -12.42 -8.96 -8.24
C PRO A 322 -13.12 -10.17 -7.60
N LEU A 323 -13.68 -10.03 -6.39
CA LEU A 323 -14.46 -11.12 -5.75
C LEU A 323 -15.79 -11.41 -6.48
N ARG A 324 -16.35 -10.44 -7.21
CA ARG A 324 -17.55 -10.62 -8.05
C ARG A 324 -17.21 -11.04 -9.47
N SER A 325 -16.00 -10.74 -9.95
CA SER A 325 -15.60 -10.97 -11.32
C SER A 325 -14.92 -12.33 -11.53
N THR A 326 -14.72 -13.16 -10.52
CA THR A 326 -14.30 -14.54 -10.79
C THR A 326 -15.40 -15.34 -11.44
N LEU A 327 -15.34 -15.37 -12.78
CA LEU A 327 -16.08 -16.25 -13.67
C LEU A 327 -17.59 -16.17 -13.47
N ALA A 328 -18.33 -16.39 -14.54
CA ALA A 328 -19.61 -17.04 -14.34
C ALA A 328 -19.34 -18.46 -13.78
N LEU A 329 -19.11 -18.59 -12.46
CA LEU A 329 -19.73 -19.66 -11.67
C LEU A 329 -21.23 -19.37 -11.62
N SER A 330 -21.81 -19.09 -12.79
CA SER A 330 -23.23 -19.17 -13.04
C SER A 330 -23.60 -20.60 -12.74
N ILE A 331 -24.44 -20.72 -11.73
CA ILE A 331 -25.01 -21.96 -11.20
C ILE A 331 -25.88 -22.68 -12.26
N SER A 332 -25.88 -22.26 -13.53
CA SER A 332 -26.55 -22.95 -14.63
C SER A 332 -25.60 -23.87 -15.40
N SER A 333 -25.66 -25.15 -15.06
CA SER A 333 -25.40 -26.33 -15.88
C SER A 333 -24.36 -26.23 -17.02
N LYS A 334 -23.27 -26.99 -16.79
CA LYS A 334 -22.15 -27.36 -17.66
C LYS A 334 -20.91 -26.49 -17.50
N SER A 335 -19.81 -27.18 -17.15
CA SER A 335 -18.41 -26.77 -17.00
C SER A 335 -18.12 -25.26 -16.74
N PRO A 336 -17.42 -24.90 -15.64
CA PRO A 336 -16.89 -23.55 -15.35
C PRO A 336 -16.02 -22.94 -16.44
N TYR A 337 -15.59 -23.74 -17.42
CA TYR A 337 -14.80 -23.30 -18.58
C TYR A 337 -15.49 -23.58 -19.91
N GLU A 338 -16.73 -24.09 -19.93
CA GLU A 338 -17.57 -23.99 -21.12
C GLU A 338 -18.04 -22.53 -21.19
N SER A 339 -17.21 -21.73 -21.85
CA SER A 339 -17.46 -20.33 -22.12
C SER A 339 -18.88 -20.17 -22.67
N THR A 340 -19.81 -19.72 -21.85
CA THR A 340 -20.77 -18.77 -22.40
C THR A 340 -19.91 -17.56 -22.73
N GLU A 341 -19.65 -17.39 -24.02
CA GLU A 341 -18.75 -16.45 -24.71
C GLU A 341 -18.85 -14.97 -24.24
N LYS A 342 -19.73 -14.66 -23.28
CA LYS A 342 -20.11 -13.33 -22.83
C LYS A 342 -19.60 -12.91 -21.44
N ASN A 343 -19.31 -13.81 -20.49
CA ASN A 343 -19.14 -13.39 -19.08
C ASN A 343 -17.70 -13.40 -18.53
N VAL A 344 -16.81 -14.24 -19.08
CA VAL A 344 -15.39 -14.32 -18.63
C VAL A 344 -14.53 -13.14 -19.12
N PRO A 345 -14.68 -12.64 -20.37
CA PRO A 345 -13.94 -11.47 -20.82
C PRO A 345 -14.22 -10.23 -19.97
N ASP A 346 -15.48 -10.01 -19.58
CA ASP A 346 -15.94 -8.82 -18.85
C ASP A 346 -15.25 -8.65 -17.49
N ALA A 347 -14.87 -9.75 -16.85
CA ALA A 347 -14.23 -9.75 -15.54
C ALA A 347 -12.76 -9.35 -15.56
N ILE A 348 -12.01 -10.02 -16.45
CA ILE A 348 -10.60 -9.71 -16.69
C ILE A 348 -10.50 -8.28 -17.23
N ASP A 349 -11.41 -7.89 -18.12
CA ASP A 349 -11.56 -6.52 -18.65
C ASP A 349 -11.78 -5.52 -17.53
N ALA A 350 -12.74 -5.76 -16.63
CA ALA A 350 -12.99 -4.87 -15.49
C ALA A 350 -11.76 -4.72 -14.58
N THR A 351 -11.01 -5.79 -14.31
CA THR A 351 -9.86 -5.72 -13.40
C THR A 351 -8.66 -5.05 -14.05
N VAL A 352 -8.38 -5.36 -15.31
CA VAL A 352 -7.30 -4.75 -16.06
C VAL A 352 -7.59 -3.25 -16.31
N HIS A 353 -8.84 -2.89 -16.60
CA HIS A 353 -9.27 -1.50 -16.68
C HIS A 353 -9.20 -0.78 -15.32
N LEU A 354 -9.55 -1.47 -14.23
CA LEU A 354 -9.39 -0.94 -12.88
C LEU A 354 -7.92 -0.68 -12.54
N SER A 355 -7.03 -1.63 -12.86
CA SER A 355 -5.59 -1.45 -12.73
C SER A 355 -5.07 -0.26 -13.54
N LEU A 356 -5.50 -0.11 -14.79
CA LEU A 356 -5.16 1.04 -15.63
C LEU A 356 -5.70 2.36 -15.03
N GLY A 357 -6.95 2.37 -14.59
CA GLY A 357 -7.57 3.54 -13.97
C GLY A 357 -6.89 3.95 -12.66
N LEU A 358 -6.60 2.99 -11.79
CA LEU A 358 -5.84 3.22 -10.56
C LEU A 358 -4.41 3.69 -10.84
N MET A 359 -3.74 3.10 -11.82
CA MET A 359 -2.41 3.54 -12.24
C MET A 359 -2.44 5.00 -12.69
N LEU A 360 -3.41 5.40 -13.52
CA LEU A 360 -3.57 6.80 -13.95
C LEU A 360 -3.95 7.73 -12.79
N MET A 361 -4.81 7.30 -11.87
CA MET A 361 -5.12 8.09 -10.67
C MET A 361 -3.95 8.18 -9.70
N SER A 362 -3.07 7.17 -9.68
CA SER A 362 -1.92 7.15 -8.79
C SER A 362 -0.89 8.23 -9.16
N THR A 363 -0.85 8.67 -10.43
CA THR A 363 0.09 9.71 -10.91
C THR A 363 -0.11 11.08 -10.26
N PHE A 364 -1.25 11.29 -9.58
CA PHE A 364 -1.47 12.49 -8.77
C PHE A 364 -0.60 12.55 -7.52
N LYS A 365 0.02 11.43 -7.12
CA LYS A 365 1.06 11.42 -6.09
C LYS A 365 2.43 11.21 -6.73
N GLU A 366 3.36 12.04 -6.29
CA GLU A 366 4.73 12.12 -6.77
C GLU A 366 5.55 10.83 -6.64
N GLU A 367 5.19 9.99 -5.67
CA GLU A 367 5.93 8.77 -5.35
C GLU A 367 5.58 7.60 -6.28
N ASN A 368 4.55 7.76 -7.13
CA ASN A 368 3.94 6.71 -7.94
C ASN A 368 4.43 6.68 -9.40
N THR A 369 5.71 6.96 -9.63
CA THR A 369 6.24 6.98 -11.00
C THR A 369 6.59 5.58 -11.50
N MET A 370 6.29 5.32 -12.77
CA MET A 370 6.69 4.10 -13.49
C MET A 370 7.56 4.51 -14.67
N ASN A 371 8.61 3.74 -14.94
CA ASN A 371 9.43 3.95 -16.12
C ASN A 371 8.80 3.32 -17.37
N GLY A 372 9.28 3.73 -18.55
CA GLY A 372 8.77 3.22 -19.82
C GLY A 372 8.87 1.70 -19.98
N PHE A 373 9.85 1.04 -19.35
CA PHE A 373 9.93 -0.41 -19.36
C PHE A 373 8.77 -1.04 -18.57
N GLN A 374 8.47 -0.54 -17.37
CA GLN A 374 7.35 -1.03 -16.56
C GLN A 374 6.00 -0.82 -17.26
N ILE A 375 5.80 0.34 -17.90
CA ILE A 375 4.58 0.62 -18.68
C ILE A 375 4.48 -0.33 -19.87
N PHE A 376 5.56 -0.57 -20.59
CA PHE A 376 5.58 -1.54 -21.70
C PHE A 376 5.21 -2.95 -21.24
N VAL A 377 5.80 -3.42 -20.13
CA VAL A 377 5.49 -4.74 -19.56
C VAL A 377 4.03 -4.81 -19.08
N PHE A 378 3.51 -3.74 -18.47
CA PHE A 378 2.10 -3.66 -18.09
C PHE A 378 1.18 -3.73 -19.31
N MET A 379 1.51 -3.02 -20.40
CA MET A 379 0.73 -3.09 -21.64
C MET A 379 0.81 -4.47 -22.31
N LEU A 380 1.90 -5.21 -22.12
CA LEU A 380 2.00 -6.60 -22.54
C LEU A 380 1.10 -7.52 -21.71
N ILE A 381 1.06 -7.34 -20.38
CA ILE A 381 0.10 -8.02 -19.49
C ILE A 381 -1.34 -7.72 -19.93
N TYR A 382 -1.64 -6.44 -20.21
CA TYR A 382 -2.93 -5.97 -20.69
C TYR A 382 -3.35 -6.71 -21.98
N LEU A 383 -2.44 -6.77 -22.96
CA LEU A 383 -2.67 -7.43 -24.25
C LEU A 383 -2.82 -8.95 -24.13
N ILE A 384 -2.02 -9.61 -23.30
CA ILE A 384 -2.09 -11.06 -23.06
C ILE A 384 -3.37 -11.43 -22.30
N SER A 385 -3.86 -10.55 -21.42
CA SER A 385 -5.05 -10.81 -20.60
C SER A 385 -6.35 -10.65 -21.38
N LEU A 386 -6.45 -9.61 -22.22
CA LEU A 386 -7.66 -9.33 -23.02
C LEU A 386 -7.69 -10.07 -24.35
N GLY A 387 -6.51 -10.26 -24.95
CA GLY A 387 -6.37 -10.80 -26.29
C GLY A 387 -6.70 -9.78 -27.39
N PRO A 388 -6.15 -9.98 -28.60
CA PRO A 388 -6.28 -9.02 -29.70
C PRO A 388 -7.73 -8.90 -30.21
N LYS A 389 -8.54 -9.97 -30.08
CA LYS A 389 -9.95 -9.99 -30.51
C LYS A 389 -10.78 -8.93 -29.80
N GLU A 390 -10.70 -8.84 -28.47
CA GLU A 390 -11.46 -7.84 -27.72
C GLU A 390 -10.98 -6.41 -27.97
N ILE A 391 -9.65 -6.22 -28.08
CA ILE A 391 -9.06 -4.91 -28.38
C ILE A 391 -9.53 -4.40 -29.74
N GLY A 392 -9.57 -5.26 -30.77
CA GLY A 392 -10.10 -4.92 -32.09
C GLY A 392 -11.57 -4.51 -32.08
N LEU A 393 -12.33 -4.90 -31.05
CA LEU A 393 -13.75 -4.55 -30.88
C LEU A 393 -14.00 -3.23 -30.17
N TYR A 394 -12.99 -2.61 -29.56
CA TYR A 394 -13.17 -1.32 -28.87
C TYR A 394 -13.65 -0.20 -29.82
N ILE A 395 -13.09 -0.11 -31.03
CA ILE A 395 -13.51 0.90 -32.01
C ILE A 395 -14.98 0.67 -32.44
N PRO A 396 -15.39 -0.54 -32.87
CA PRO A 396 -16.80 -0.85 -33.13
C PRO A 396 -17.74 -0.58 -31.95
N LYS A 397 -17.36 -0.99 -30.73
CA LYS A 397 -18.15 -0.76 -29.51
C LYS A 397 -18.32 0.74 -29.25
N PHE A 398 -17.26 1.53 -29.37
CA PHE A 398 -17.30 2.98 -29.22
C PHE A 398 -18.16 3.67 -30.28
N VAL A 399 -18.01 3.28 -31.55
CA VAL A 399 -18.82 3.80 -32.65
C VAL A 399 -20.30 3.49 -32.40
N ASN A 400 -20.64 2.26 -32.02
CA ASN A 400 -22.00 1.86 -31.68
C ASN A 400 -22.56 2.66 -30.48
N PHE A 401 -21.74 2.89 -29.46
CA PHE A 401 -22.10 3.72 -28.31
C PHE A 401 -22.40 5.17 -28.71
N VAL A 402 -21.56 5.80 -29.54
CA VAL A 402 -21.78 7.16 -30.06
C VAL A 402 -23.05 7.22 -30.93
N TYR A 403 -23.30 6.20 -31.75
CA TYR A 403 -24.56 6.10 -32.52
C TYR A 403 -25.79 5.97 -31.62
N THR A 404 -25.68 5.18 -30.55
CA THR A 404 -26.74 4.99 -29.55
C THR A 404 -27.04 6.30 -28.82
N ILE A 405 -26.00 7.03 -28.38
CA ILE A 405 -26.15 8.36 -27.75
C ILE A 405 -26.78 9.36 -28.72
N ARG A 406 -26.39 9.33 -30.00
CA ARG A 406 -26.93 10.24 -31.02
C ARG A 406 -28.37 9.92 -31.46
N ARG A 407 -29.06 8.97 -30.80
CA ARG A 407 -30.48 8.60 -31.04
C ARG A 407 -30.85 8.36 -32.50
N LYS A 408 -29.91 8.02 -33.38
CA LYS A 408 -30.25 7.54 -34.72
C LYS A 408 -30.51 6.04 -34.64
N SER A 409 -31.77 5.67 -34.46
CA SER A 409 -32.22 4.30 -34.66
C SER A 409 -31.94 3.91 -36.13
N GLY A 410 -31.11 2.88 -36.33
CA GLY A 410 -31.03 2.23 -37.64
C GLY A 410 -29.64 2.19 -38.25
N THR A 411 -28.78 1.33 -37.72
CA THR A 411 -28.17 0.22 -38.47
C THR A 411 -27.47 -0.68 -37.46
N PRO A 412 -27.72 -1.99 -37.43
CA PRO A 412 -27.03 -2.88 -36.51
C PRO A 412 -25.56 -2.93 -36.94
N ALA A 413 -24.68 -2.37 -36.10
CA ALA A 413 -23.22 -2.46 -36.25
C ALA A 413 -22.71 -3.91 -36.36
N ARG A 414 -23.58 -4.91 -36.14
CA ARG A 414 -23.36 -6.35 -36.28
C ARG A 414 -22.69 -6.77 -37.59
N ASN A 415 -22.96 -6.07 -38.70
CA ASN A 415 -22.32 -6.36 -40.00
C ASN A 415 -20.85 -5.93 -40.09
N VAL A 416 -20.39 -5.04 -39.21
CA VAL A 416 -19.02 -4.52 -39.24
C VAL A 416 -18.07 -5.39 -38.41
N TYR A 417 -18.55 -6.06 -37.35
CA TYR A 417 -17.77 -6.97 -36.49
C TYR A 417 -16.89 -7.98 -37.24
N PRO A 418 -17.36 -8.72 -38.28
CA PRO A 418 -16.52 -9.69 -38.98
C PRO A 418 -15.33 -9.05 -39.73
N ILE A 419 -15.43 -7.77 -40.12
CA ILE A 419 -14.32 -7.04 -40.75
C ILE A 419 -13.19 -6.81 -39.76
N TRP A 420 -13.53 -6.53 -38.49
CA TRP A 420 -12.56 -6.28 -37.41
C TRP A 420 -11.83 -7.54 -36.93
N HIS A 421 -12.34 -8.72 -37.28
CA HIS A 421 -11.69 -9.99 -37.01
C HIS A 421 -10.69 -10.43 -38.10
N LYS A 422 -10.55 -9.67 -39.19
CA LYS A 422 -9.53 -9.98 -40.21
C LYS A 422 -8.14 -9.84 -39.60
N PRO A 423 -7.23 -10.82 -39.78
CA PRO A 423 -5.96 -10.88 -39.05
C PRO A 423 -5.11 -9.62 -39.23
N ILE A 424 -5.03 -9.07 -40.44
CA ILE A 424 -4.26 -7.84 -40.70
C ILE A 424 -4.82 -6.65 -39.91
N LEU A 425 -6.14 -6.46 -39.92
CA LEU A 425 -6.78 -5.37 -39.19
C LEU A 425 -6.63 -5.57 -37.68
N LEU A 426 -6.78 -6.81 -37.23
CA LEU A 426 -6.64 -7.19 -35.84
C LEU A 426 -5.23 -6.88 -35.31
N TRP A 427 -4.18 -7.29 -36.02
CA TRP A 427 -2.80 -7.04 -35.63
C TRP A 427 -2.45 -5.55 -35.67
N THR A 428 -2.86 -4.85 -36.73
CA THR A 428 -2.57 -3.42 -36.88
C THR A 428 -3.26 -2.59 -35.80
N THR A 429 -4.53 -2.85 -35.51
CA THR A 429 -5.28 -2.17 -34.44
C THR A 429 -4.71 -2.49 -33.07
N THR A 430 -4.34 -3.74 -32.81
CA THR A 430 -3.71 -4.14 -31.54
C THR A 430 -2.36 -3.43 -31.34
N ILE A 431 -1.47 -3.45 -32.33
CA ILE A 431 -0.16 -2.79 -32.24
C ILE A 431 -0.33 -1.28 -32.05
N LEU A 432 -1.21 -0.65 -32.84
CA LEU A 432 -1.49 0.77 -32.74
C LEU A 432 -2.05 1.13 -31.36
N PHE A 433 -2.99 0.35 -30.83
CA PHE A 433 -3.54 0.53 -29.49
C PHE A 433 -2.44 0.43 -28.43
N THR A 434 -1.58 -0.58 -28.50
CA THR A 434 -0.48 -0.75 -27.53
C THR A 434 0.49 0.42 -27.57
N VAL A 435 0.91 0.86 -28.76
CA VAL A 435 1.84 1.98 -28.93
C VAL A 435 1.22 3.28 -28.43
N LEU A 436 0.01 3.62 -28.89
CA LEU A 436 -0.67 4.86 -28.52
C LEU A 436 -1.03 4.89 -27.04
N SER A 437 -1.49 3.78 -26.46
CA SER A 437 -1.79 3.71 -25.02
C SER A 437 -0.52 3.83 -24.19
N SER A 438 0.58 3.18 -24.59
CA SER A 438 1.88 3.31 -23.90
C SER A 438 2.40 4.74 -23.93
N MET A 439 2.35 5.39 -25.11
CA MET A 439 2.73 6.79 -25.28
C MET A 439 1.81 7.72 -24.50
N GLY A 440 0.51 7.44 -24.49
CA GLY A 440 -0.48 8.19 -23.71
C GLY A 440 -0.19 8.10 -22.22
N ILE A 441 0.00 6.91 -21.67
CA ILE A 441 0.34 6.70 -20.25
C ILE A 441 1.65 7.43 -19.91
N LEU A 442 2.69 7.27 -20.73
CA LEU A 442 3.96 7.96 -20.53
C LEU A 442 3.81 9.48 -20.52
N TYR A 443 3.07 10.03 -21.49
CA TYR A 443 2.79 11.45 -21.58
C TYR A 443 1.99 11.95 -20.38
N TRP A 444 0.97 11.20 -19.95
CA TRP A 444 0.16 11.52 -18.78
C TRP A 444 0.99 11.50 -17.50
N MET A 445 1.83 10.48 -17.31
CA MET A 445 2.75 10.40 -16.18
C MET A 445 3.70 11.58 -16.18
N ASP A 446 4.39 11.85 -17.28
CA ASP A 446 5.37 12.94 -17.34
C ASP A 446 4.70 14.32 -17.14
N THR A 447 3.59 14.58 -17.83
CA THR A 447 2.89 15.88 -17.79
C THR A 447 2.27 16.16 -16.42
N ILE A 448 1.56 15.19 -15.82
CA ILE A 448 0.97 15.38 -14.48
C ILE A 448 2.08 15.55 -13.46
N SER A 449 3.12 14.72 -13.52
CA SER A 449 4.24 14.79 -12.58
C SER A 449 4.88 16.19 -12.66
N ILE A 450 5.24 16.65 -13.86
CA ILE A 450 5.86 17.97 -14.07
C ILE A 450 4.95 19.13 -13.61
N HIS A 451 3.66 19.07 -13.91
CA HIS A 451 2.76 20.16 -13.51
C HIS A 451 2.53 20.20 -11.99
N HIS A 452 2.45 19.02 -11.36
CA HIS A 452 2.38 18.91 -9.91
C HIS A 452 3.66 19.51 -9.28
N ASP A 453 4.83 19.23 -9.85
CA ASP A 453 6.10 19.74 -9.34
C ASP A 453 6.21 21.23 -9.23
N GLN A 454 5.94 21.90 -10.35
CA GLN A 454 6.14 23.35 -10.45
C GLN A 454 5.26 24.08 -9.45
N LYS A 455 4.14 23.46 -9.07
CA LYS A 455 3.22 23.98 -8.08
C LYS A 455 3.73 23.83 -6.65
N PHE A 456 4.32 22.68 -6.30
CA PHE A 456 4.63 22.30 -4.91
C PHE A 456 6.12 22.38 -4.53
N TRP A 457 7.05 22.34 -5.48
CA TRP A 457 8.49 22.40 -5.24
C TRP A 457 9.08 23.72 -5.74
N THR A 458 9.11 24.72 -4.85
CA THR A 458 9.64 26.07 -5.11
C THR A 458 11.08 26.18 -4.64
N VAL A 459 12.03 25.65 -5.41
CA VAL A 459 13.48 25.68 -5.07
C VAL A 459 14.20 26.74 -5.93
N PRO A 460 15.11 27.56 -5.35
CA PRO A 460 15.97 28.45 -6.14
C PRO A 460 16.80 27.66 -7.16
N LYS A 461 17.12 28.30 -8.30
CA LYS A 461 17.88 27.66 -9.38
C LYS A 461 19.30 27.26 -8.97
N SER A 462 19.87 27.94 -7.98
CA SER A 462 21.20 27.69 -7.43
C SER A 462 21.14 27.54 -5.90
N PRO A 463 21.88 26.60 -5.31
CA PRO A 463 22.00 26.47 -3.86
C PRO A 463 22.73 27.67 -3.24
N SER A 464 22.47 27.95 -1.97
CA SER A 464 23.27 28.89 -1.17
C SER A 464 24.58 28.20 -0.77
N LEU A 465 25.71 28.67 -1.30
CA LEU A 465 27.04 28.09 -1.06
C LEU A 465 28.04 29.18 -0.66
N ASP A 466 28.88 28.91 0.33
CA ASP A 466 30.07 29.72 0.61
C ASP A 466 31.18 29.33 -0.38
N THR A 467 31.20 30.01 -1.52
CA THR A 467 32.22 29.80 -2.57
C THR A 467 33.57 30.46 -2.26
N ILE A 468 33.63 31.28 -1.21
CA ILE A 468 34.83 32.01 -0.80
C ILE A 468 35.68 31.15 0.12
N TYR A 469 35.05 30.34 0.97
CA TYR A 469 35.75 29.45 1.90
C TYR A 469 36.74 28.50 1.21
N ARG A 470 37.86 28.26 1.88
CA ARG A 470 38.88 27.27 1.50
C ARG A 470 39.31 26.54 2.76
N ALA A 471 39.33 25.21 2.75
CA ALA A 471 39.71 24.43 3.92
C ALA A 471 41.19 24.68 4.25
N ALA A 472 41.46 25.09 5.49
CA ALA A 472 42.81 25.26 5.97
C ALA A 472 43.57 23.92 6.13
N THR A 473 42.83 22.81 6.20
CA THR A 473 43.38 21.48 6.47
C THR A 473 43.96 20.83 5.22
N LYS A 474 45.14 20.21 5.36
CA LYS A 474 45.72 19.36 4.30
C LYS A 474 44.82 18.15 3.97
N ASN A 475 44.04 17.69 4.96
CA ASN A 475 43.07 16.61 4.77
C ASN A 475 41.76 17.22 4.27
N ARG A 476 41.32 16.81 3.07
CA ARG A 476 40.08 17.27 2.43
C ARG A 476 38.83 16.53 2.93
N LEU A 477 39.00 15.43 3.67
CA LEU A 477 37.92 14.60 4.19
C LEU A 477 38.11 14.32 5.68
N GLN A 478 37.02 14.39 6.44
CA GLN A 478 36.99 14.01 7.86
C GLN A 478 35.82 13.08 8.14
N LEU A 479 36.03 12.13 9.05
CA LEU A 479 35.02 11.23 9.58
C LEU A 479 34.71 11.61 11.03
N VAL A 480 33.48 11.99 11.30
CA VAL A 480 32.98 12.38 12.61
C VAL A 480 32.01 11.32 13.11
N ILE A 481 32.38 10.66 14.21
CA ILE A 481 31.56 9.63 14.86
C ILE A 481 30.93 10.23 16.11
N ALA A 482 29.60 10.19 16.20
CA ALA A 482 28.85 10.50 17.41
C ALA A 482 28.49 9.21 18.16
N HIS A 483 29.05 9.06 19.36
CA HIS A 483 28.82 7.93 20.27
C HIS A 483 27.95 8.36 21.45
N SER A 484 26.77 7.75 21.60
CA SER A 484 25.88 8.01 22.73
C SER A 484 26.23 7.14 23.95
N ALA A 485 25.86 7.60 25.14
CA ALA A 485 26.06 6.85 26.37
C ALA A 485 25.31 5.50 26.34
N GLY A 486 25.99 4.42 26.74
CA GLY A 486 25.44 3.06 26.73
C GLY A 486 25.49 2.33 25.38
N GLU A 487 25.96 2.96 24.31
CA GLU A 487 26.15 2.30 23.02
C GLU A 487 27.42 1.42 22.98
N SER A 488 27.50 0.56 21.96
CA SER A 488 28.57 -0.43 21.83
C SER A 488 29.88 0.22 21.35
N ILE A 489 30.91 0.21 22.20
CA ILE A 489 32.27 0.65 21.84
C ILE A 489 32.86 -0.15 20.66
N PRO A 490 32.71 -1.50 20.60
CA PRO A 490 33.13 -2.27 19.43
C PRO A 490 32.51 -1.81 18.12
N ALA A 491 31.29 -1.24 18.15
CA ALA A 491 30.63 -0.74 16.96
C ALA A 491 31.36 0.46 16.33
N ILE A 492 32.03 1.31 17.13
CA ILE A 492 32.87 2.41 16.61
C ILE A 492 33.94 1.84 15.68
N LYS A 493 34.65 0.81 16.14
CA LYS A 493 35.70 0.15 15.36
C LYS A 493 35.12 -0.52 14.12
N GLY A 494 34.01 -1.24 14.27
CA GLY A 494 33.32 -1.90 13.16
C GLY A 494 32.90 -0.93 12.05
N ILE A 495 32.29 0.20 12.42
CA ILE A 495 31.85 1.25 11.50
C ILE A 495 33.04 1.86 10.77
N VAL A 496 34.08 2.30 11.48
CA VAL A 496 35.21 2.99 10.83
C VAL A 496 35.99 2.02 9.94
N THR A 497 36.28 0.82 10.42
CA THR A 497 36.97 -0.19 9.60
C THR A 497 36.12 -0.64 8.40
N GLY A 498 34.80 -0.75 8.57
CA GLY A 498 33.86 -1.03 7.50
C GLY A 498 33.83 0.07 6.43
N ILE A 499 33.79 1.35 6.82
CA ILE A 499 33.84 2.48 5.88
C ILE A 499 35.18 2.48 5.14
N LEU A 500 36.30 2.39 5.86
CA LEU A 500 37.63 2.47 5.25
C LEU A 500 37.94 1.28 4.33
N SER A 501 37.37 0.10 4.61
CA SER A 501 37.56 -1.09 3.78
C SER A 501 36.62 -1.14 2.57
N SER A 502 35.37 -0.67 2.70
CA SER A 502 34.36 -0.73 1.64
C SER A 502 34.38 0.47 0.70
N GLN A 503 35.06 1.57 1.05
CA GLN A 503 35.03 2.83 0.30
C GLN A 503 36.42 3.26 -0.19
N PRO A 504 36.84 2.82 -1.41
CA PRO A 504 38.12 3.19 -1.99
C PRO A 504 38.32 4.70 -2.15
N THR A 505 37.25 5.43 -2.43
CA THR A 505 37.26 6.89 -2.57
C THR A 505 37.56 7.60 -1.25
N ILE A 506 37.08 7.06 -0.13
CA ILE A 506 37.31 7.62 1.20
C ILE A 506 38.73 7.33 1.67
N ILE A 507 39.19 6.08 1.57
CA ILE A 507 40.54 5.71 2.04
C ILE A 507 41.64 6.46 1.28
N ALA A 508 41.43 6.76 -0.01
CA ALA A 508 42.35 7.55 -0.83
C ALA A 508 42.59 8.97 -0.26
N HIS A 509 41.61 9.53 0.44
CA HIS A 509 41.69 10.86 1.05
C HIS A 509 42.33 10.87 2.45
N ARG A 510 42.67 9.68 3.00
CA ARG A 510 43.25 9.50 4.34
C ARG A 510 42.52 10.35 5.39
N PRO A 511 41.21 10.09 5.62
CA PRO A 511 40.39 10.97 6.42
C PRO A 511 40.88 11.02 7.86
N ASN A 512 40.79 12.20 8.47
CA ASN A 512 40.95 12.29 9.93
C ASN A 512 39.70 11.73 10.62
N VAL A 513 39.87 10.91 11.66
CA VAL A 513 38.76 10.31 12.40
C VAL A 513 38.63 11.01 13.75
N LEU A 514 37.49 11.66 13.98
CA LEU A 514 37.14 12.27 15.27
C LEU A 514 35.98 11.50 15.89
N ILE A 515 36.11 11.16 17.16
CA ILE A 515 35.12 10.42 17.92
C ILE A 515 34.66 11.30 19.06
N TYR A 516 33.39 11.70 19.03
CA TYR A 516 32.75 12.41 20.13
C TYR A 516 31.93 11.42 20.95
N THR A 517 32.21 11.34 22.25
CA THR A 517 31.47 10.46 23.16
C THR A 517 30.64 11.29 24.13
N LYS A 518 29.34 10.97 24.24
CA LYS A 518 28.42 11.53 25.24
C LYS A 518 28.52 10.81 26.60
N ASP A 519 29.42 9.84 26.72
CA ASP A 519 29.86 9.27 27.99
C ASP A 519 31.21 9.90 28.37
N PRO A 520 31.23 10.91 29.27
CA PRO A 520 32.44 11.63 29.62
C PRO A 520 33.30 10.90 30.67
N SER A 521 32.93 9.69 31.10
CA SER A 521 33.68 8.97 32.12
C SER A 521 35.09 8.61 31.62
N GLU A 522 36.12 8.85 32.44
CA GLU A 522 37.51 8.57 32.06
C GLU A 522 37.74 7.09 31.71
N GLU A 523 37.02 6.20 32.38
CA GLU A 523 37.09 4.75 32.14
C GLU A 523 36.62 4.41 30.73
N ILE A 524 35.49 4.97 30.29
CA ILE A 524 34.96 4.74 28.96
C ILE A 524 35.84 5.37 27.89
N VAL A 525 36.36 6.58 28.11
CA VAL A 525 37.32 7.19 27.17
C VAL A 525 38.59 6.35 27.03
N LYS A 526 39.13 5.81 28.12
CA LYS A 526 40.27 4.88 28.09
C LYS A 526 39.92 3.58 27.34
N LYS A 527 38.71 3.05 27.54
CA LYS A 527 38.23 1.85 26.86
C LYS A 527 38.07 2.06 25.36
N ILE A 528 37.46 3.17 24.92
CA ILE A 528 37.36 3.55 23.51
C ILE A 528 38.77 3.65 22.90
N ARG A 529 39.70 4.32 23.59
CA ARG A 529 41.09 4.44 23.10
C ARG A 529 41.78 3.08 22.95
N ALA A 530 41.58 2.18 23.90
CA ALA A 530 42.17 0.84 23.88
C ALA A 530 41.57 -0.06 22.78
N GLU A 531 40.25 -0.03 22.58
CA GLU A 531 39.57 -0.91 21.62
C GLU A 531 39.66 -0.42 20.17
N VAL A 532 39.46 0.89 19.96
CA VAL A 532 39.44 1.52 18.63
C VAL A 532 40.87 1.69 18.11
N GLY A 533 41.78 2.22 18.94
CA GLY A 533 43.21 2.33 18.63
C GLY A 533 43.59 3.40 17.59
N PHE A 534 42.64 4.21 17.13
CA PHE A 534 42.86 5.32 16.20
C PHE A 534 41.84 6.44 16.42
N GLY A 535 42.12 7.62 15.84
CA GLY A 535 41.26 8.79 15.91
C GLY A 535 41.36 9.57 17.21
N ASP A 536 40.94 10.83 17.16
CA ASP A 536 40.93 11.73 18.31
C ASP A 536 39.60 11.62 19.06
N ILE A 537 39.65 11.43 20.38
CA ILE A 537 38.46 11.21 21.21
C ILE A 537 38.15 12.47 22.02
N TYR A 538 36.92 12.97 21.91
CA TYR A 538 36.41 14.14 22.62
C TYR A 538 35.20 13.78 23.49
N PRO A 539 35.33 13.83 24.84
CA PRO A 539 34.20 13.67 25.72
C PRO A 539 33.30 14.91 25.70
N LEU A 540 31.98 14.71 25.68
CA LEU A 540 30.95 15.74 25.75
C LEU A 540 29.93 15.39 26.85
N PRO A 541 29.25 16.38 27.46
CA PRO A 541 28.12 16.14 28.34
C PRO A 541 26.99 15.39 27.61
N ASN A 542 26.32 14.47 28.30
CA ASN A 542 25.20 13.66 27.78
C ASN A 542 23.91 14.49 27.60
N ILE A 543 23.95 15.48 26.72
CA ILE A 543 22.87 16.43 26.46
C ILE A 543 22.72 16.60 24.94
N GLY A 544 21.49 16.64 24.41
CA GLY A 544 21.22 16.95 23.00
C GLY A 544 21.33 15.79 22.01
N GLY A 545 21.61 14.57 22.49
CA GLY A 545 21.74 13.37 21.66
C GLY A 545 22.83 13.46 20.57
N PRO A 546 22.75 12.60 19.54
CA PRO A 546 23.71 12.61 18.42
C PRO A 546 23.65 13.89 17.57
N SER A 547 22.45 14.45 17.34
CA SER A 547 22.28 15.69 16.57
C SER A 547 23.08 16.85 17.19
N GLY A 548 23.07 16.96 18.53
CA GLY A 548 23.86 17.96 19.26
C GLY A 548 25.37 17.76 19.13
N VAL A 549 25.86 16.53 18.94
CA VAL A 549 27.30 16.28 18.68
C VAL A 549 27.72 16.93 17.36
N PHE A 550 26.93 16.77 16.31
CA PHE A 550 27.28 17.27 14.99
C PHE A 550 27.19 18.78 14.90
N LEU A 551 26.17 19.39 15.52
CA LEU A 551 26.07 20.84 15.66
C LEU A 551 27.28 21.42 16.40
N HIS A 552 27.64 20.82 17.53
CA HIS A 552 28.85 21.18 18.27
C HIS A 552 30.11 21.09 17.40
N HIS A 553 30.27 20.02 16.62
CA HIS A 553 31.41 19.85 15.71
C HIS A 553 31.45 20.93 14.63
N ILE A 554 30.31 21.23 13.99
CA ILE A 554 30.18 22.28 12.96
C ILE A 554 30.61 23.63 13.53
N LEU A 555 30.12 24.00 14.72
CA LEU A 555 30.43 25.28 15.35
C LEU A 555 31.88 25.37 15.82
N LYS A 556 32.38 24.33 16.49
CA LYS A 556 33.76 24.25 16.96
C LYS A 556 34.76 24.33 15.81
N SER A 557 34.40 23.76 14.65
CA SER A 557 35.28 23.67 13.49
C SER A 557 34.98 24.74 12.44
N TRP A 558 34.09 25.70 12.70
CA TRP A 558 33.51 26.60 11.69
C TRP A 558 34.55 27.21 10.74
N ASP A 559 35.66 27.71 11.28
CA ASP A 559 36.72 28.36 10.50
C ASP A 559 37.70 27.35 9.84
N ASN A 560 37.74 26.11 10.33
CA ASN A 560 38.65 25.04 9.93
C ASN A 560 37.91 23.78 9.46
N LEU A 561 36.73 23.92 8.85
CA LEU A 561 35.98 22.82 8.29
C LEU A 561 36.78 22.18 7.13
N PRO A 562 36.88 20.84 7.08
CA PRO A 562 37.45 20.16 5.93
C PRO A 562 36.50 20.29 4.73
N THR A 563 37.02 20.13 3.51
CA THR A 563 36.23 20.26 2.26
C THR A 563 34.94 19.42 2.31
N GLN A 564 35.02 18.19 2.80
CA GLN A 564 33.88 17.31 3.08
C GLN A 564 34.00 16.66 4.47
N THR A 565 32.87 16.51 5.16
CA THR A 565 32.76 15.82 6.45
C THR A 565 31.70 14.73 6.36
N LEU A 566 32.08 13.50 6.72
CA LEU A 566 31.20 12.35 6.87
C LEU A 566 30.78 12.23 8.35
N PHE A 567 29.49 12.40 8.61
CA PHE A 567 28.87 12.32 9.93
C PHE A 567 28.17 10.96 10.09
N ILE A 568 28.52 10.21 11.13
CA ILE A 568 27.96 8.88 11.41
C ILE A 568 27.68 8.73 12.91
N THR A 569 26.61 8.02 13.27
CA THR A 569 26.30 7.65 14.65
C THR A 569 26.61 6.20 14.96
N THR A 570 26.74 5.85 16.25
CA THR A 570 26.86 4.45 16.70
C THR A 570 25.54 3.86 17.18
N SER A 571 24.41 4.43 16.73
CA SER A 571 23.08 3.95 17.10
C SER A 571 22.83 2.54 16.58
N GLN A 572 21.97 1.78 17.29
CA GLN A 572 21.61 0.42 16.88
C GLN A 572 21.07 0.38 15.45
N HIS A 573 20.25 1.36 15.06
CA HIS A 573 19.77 1.50 13.68
C HIS A 573 20.91 1.63 12.66
N THR A 574 21.97 2.38 12.98
CA THR A 574 23.12 2.52 12.08
C THR A 574 23.90 1.22 11.96
N ILE A 575 23.98 0.43 13.03
CA ILE A 575 24.66 -0.87 13.04
C ILE A 575 23.88 -1.88 12.19
N ASP A 576 22.56 -1.94 12.40
CA ASP A 576 21.68 -2.89 11.69
C ASP A 576 21.62 -2.60 10.19
N ASP A 577 21.61 -1.32 9.79
CA ASP A 577 21.53 -0.89 8.39
C ASP A 577 22.91 -0.56 7.77
N PHE A 578 24.02 -0.89 8.43
CA PHE A 578 25.36 -0.45 8.03
C PHE A 578 25.73 -0.87 6.60
N ASP A 579 25.35 -2.09 6.19
CA ASP A 579 25.58 -2.58 4.83
C ASP A 579 24.84 -1.74 3.78
N LEU A 580 23.62 -1.29 4.10
CA LEU A 580 22.82 -0.47 3.19
C LEU A 580 23.34 0.97 3.12
N ILE A 581 23.73 1.53 4.27
CA ILE A 581 24.42 2.82 4.39
C ILE A 581 25.72 2.81 3.57
N GLY A 582 26.51 1.74 3.68
CA GLY A 582 27.76 1.56 2.93
C GLY A 582 27.53 1.49 1.41
N ARG A 583 26.49 0.78 0.96
CA ARG A 583 26.10 0.77 -0.47
C ARG A 583 25.66 2.16 -0.95
N ARG A 584 24.85 2.87 -0.18
CA ARG A 584 24.40 4.22 -0.50
C ARG A 584 25.58 5.19 -0.63
N LEU A 585 26.55 5.08 0.27
CA LEU A 585 27.77 5.86 0.23
C LEU A 585 28.58 5.52 -1.03
N PHE A 586 28.78 4.24 -1.34
CA PHE A 586 29.51 3.80 -2.52
C PHE A 586 28.88 4.28 -3.83
N ASP A 587 27.56 4.17 -3.94
CA ASP A 587 26.82 4.43 -5.17
C ASP A 587 26.71 5.92 -5.50
N TYR A 588 26.53 6.80 -4.51
CA TYR A 588 26.16 8.21 -4.73
C TYR A 588 27.19 9.24 -4.30
N TYR A 589 28.24 8.84 -3.57
CA TYR A 589 29.29 9.77 -3.18
C TYR A 589 30.26 10.04 -4.34
N ASP A 590 30.54 11.30 -4.60
CA ASP A 590 31.79 11.72 -5.23
C ASP A 590 32.63 12.57 -4.28
N PRO A 591 33.90 12.18 -4.08
CA PRO A 591 34.82 12.95 -3.27
C PRO A 591 35.29 14.21 -4.02
N ALA A 592 35.80 15.17 -3.28
CA ALA A 592 36.65 16.23 -3.82
C ALA A 592 37.86 15.62 -4.57
N GLN A 593 38.47 16.35 -5.52
CA GLN A 593 39.71 15.87 -6.11
C GLN A 593 40.83 15.84 -5.06
N LEU A 594 41.83 14.99 -5.29
CA LEU A 594 43.04 14.98 -4.48
C LEU A 594 43.94 16.17 -4.85
N PRO A 595 44.76 16.68 -3.92
CA PRO A 595 45.80 17.66 -4.23
C PRO A 595 46.70 17.16 -5.38
N PRO A 596 47.11 18.03 -6.33
CA PRO A 596 47.12 19.49 -6.27
C PRO A 596 45.88 20.20 -6.86
N GLY A 597 44.78 19.50 -7.18
CA GLY A 597 43.58 20.12 -7.77
C GLY A 597 43.02 21.27 -6.90
N ALA A 598 42.44 22.30 -7.53
CA ALA A 598 41.89 23.44 -6.81
C ALA A 598 40.62 23.02 -6.05
N GLU A 599 40.49 23.42 -4.79
CA GLU A 599 39.38 22.98 -3.92
C GLU A 599 37.98 23.33 -4.47
N ASN A 600 37.90 24.37 -5.31
CA ASN A 600 36.65 24.89 -5.86
C ASN A 600 36.50 24.65 -7.36
N SER A 601 37.37 23.86 -7.98
CA SER A 601 37.21 23.49 -9.39
C SER A 601 36.30 22.28 -9.59
N ASP A 602 35.84 21.65 -8.50
CA ASP A 602 35.33 20.28 -8.53
C ASP A 602 33.84 20.23 -8.28
N ILE A 603 33.13 19.52 -9.15
CA ILE A 603 31.75 19.08 -8.87
C ILE A 603 31.85 17.89 -7.93
N LEU A 604 31.62 18.14 -6.64
CA LEU A 604 31.67 17.13 -5.58
C LEU A 604 30.27 16.86 -5.00
N THR A 605 30.15 15.81 -4.18
CA THR A 605 28.95 15.64 -3.35
C THR A 605 28.92 16.69 -2.25
N GLY A 606 28.02 17.65 -2.40
CA GLY A 606 27.78 18.70 -1.41
C GLY A 606 26.95 18.19 -0.23
N PHE A 607 25.89 17.42 -0.49
CA PHE A 607 25.15 16.72 0.56
C PHE A 607 24.64 15.38 0.06
N LEU A 608 24.77 14.35 0.89
CA LEU A 608 24.14 13.05 0.67
C LEU A 608 23.70 12.48 2.02
N ASN A 609 22.40 12.28 2.17
CA ASN A 609 21.85 11.50 3.28
C ASN A 609 22.12 10.01 3.04
N LEU A 610 22.56 9.31 4.08
CA LEU A 610 22.84 7.88 4.01
C LEU A 610 21.71 7.01 4.57
N GLY A 611 20.77 7.60 5.31
CA GLY A 611 19.56 6.91 5.77
C GLY A 611 18.38 7.03 4.80
N GLU A 612 17.19 6.69 5.30
CA GLU A 612 15.95 6.78 4.53
C GLU A 612 15.52 8.24 4.29
N LEU A 613 14.74 8.44 3.24
CA LEU A 613 14.18 9.74 2.87
C LEU A 613 12.66 9.61 2.74
N GLU A 614 11.94 10.63 3.19
CA GLU A 614 10.48 10.73 3.09
C GLU A 614 10.08 12.14 2.66
N THR A 615 8.93 12.31 2.00
CA THR A 615 8.40 13.62 1.62
C THR A 615 7.25 14.04 2.52
N CYS A 616 7.17 15.32 2.87
CA CYS A 616 6.06 15.85 3.66
C CYS A 616 5.66 17.27 3.23
N ASP A 617 4.45 17.69 3.63
CA ASP A 617 3.98 19.05 3.46
C ASP A 617 4.51 19.96 4.58
N CYS A 618 5.15 21.09 4.24
CA CYS A 618 5.94 21.87 5.19
C CYS A 618 5.18 22.37 6.43
N TYR A 619 3.87 22.63 6.31
CA TYR A 619 3.05 23.20 7.39
C TYR A 619 2.27 22.16 8.20
N GLY A 620 2.33 20.89 7.81
CA GLY A 620 1.63 19.77 8.46
C GLY A 620 2.46 18.50 8.36
N CYS A 621 3.76 18.64 8.58
CA CYS A 621 4.74 17.62 8.27
C CYS A 621 4.75 16.54 9.34
N TYR A 622 4.58 15.29 8.92
CA TYR A 622 4.73 14.10 9.73
C TYR A 622 5.51 13.04 8.93
N ASP A 623 6.05 12.05 9.62
CA ASP A 623 6.72 10.91 8.99
C ASP A 623 5.99 9.59 9.27
N LYS A 624 6.34 8.54 8.52
CA LYS A 624 5.79 7.19 8.69
C LYS A 624 6.06 6.56 10.06
N SER A 625 7.02 7.09 10.81
CA SER A 625 7.36 6.62 12.15
C SER A 625 6.44 7.25 13.23
N GLY A 626 5.60 8.22 12.87
CA GLY A 626 4.68 8.90 13.76
C GLY A 626 5.25 10.18 14.37
N TRP A 627 6.40 10.68 13.91
CA TRP A 627 6.88 12.01 14.28
C TRP A 627 6.08 13.09 13.57
N ASN A 628 5.97 14.27 14.20
CA ASN A 628 5.29 15.45 13.69
C ASN A 628 6.11 16.70 14.02
N ASP A 629 6.17 17.68 13.11
CA ASP A 629 6.85 18.96 13.32
C ASP A 629 6.06 19.89 14.27
N THR A 630 5.98 19.51 15.54
CA THR A 630 5.32 20.32 16.58
C THR A 630 6.07 21.62 16.87
N PHE A 631 7.37 21.65 16.59
CA PHE A 631 8.21 22.83 16.76
C PHE A 631 7.98 23.88 15.66
N ARG A 632 7.43 23.47 14.52
CA ARG A 632 7.26 24.26 13.28
C ARG A 632 8.60 24.73 12.72
N LEU A 633 9.60 23.86 12.79
CA LEU A 633 10.94 24.15 12.29
C LEU A 633 11.08 23.95 10.78
N ILE A 634 10.25 23.12 10.15
CA ILE A 634 10.37 22.84 8.71
C ILE A 634 10.26 24.14 7.88
N PRO A 635 9.21 24.99 8.05
CA PRO A 635 9.09 26.21 7.24
C PRO A 635 10.16 27.26 7.57
N SER A 636 10.56 27.37 8.84
CA SER A 636 11.56 28.36 9.27
C SER A 636 12.95 27.99 8.76
N MET A 637 13.36 26.73 8.91
CA MET A 637 14.65 26.23 8.44
C MET A 637 14.71 26.17 6.91
N TRP A 638 13.59 25.92 6.23
CA TRP A 638 13.51 26.04 4.77
C TRP A 638 13.86 27.44 4.28
N SER A 639 13.30 28.46 4.94
CA SER A 639 13.54 29.86 4.61
C SER A 639 14.95 30.28 4.96
N ALA A 640 15.46 29.82 6.10
CA ALA A 640 16.79 30.15 6.61
C ALA A 640 17.93 29.59 5.73
N SER A 641 17.75 28.41 5.14
CA SER A 641 18.70 27.77 4.23
C SER A 641 18.63 28.29 2.79
N ARG A 642 17.64 29.14 2.47
CA ARG A 642 17.42 29.74 1.15
C ARG A 642 17.23 31.25 1.30
N PRO A 643 18.26 31.99 1.76
CA PRO A 643 18.15 33.42 1.93
C PRO A 643 17.83 34.06 0.57
N VAL A 644 16.82 34.92 0.57
CA VAL A 644 16.35 35.63 -0.61
C VAL A 644 16.82 37.08 -0.52
N GLY A 645 17.23 37.67 -1.64
CA GLY A 645 17.61 39.08 -1.69
C GLY A 645 16.45 39.98 -1.21
N LYS A 646 16.76 41.18 -0.71
CA LYS A 646 15.74 42.10 -0.16
C LYS A 646 14.61 42.44 -1.14
N ASP A 647 14.87 42.34 -2.45
CA ASP A 647 13.94 42.70 -3.51
C ASP A 647 13.26 41.48 -4.18
N GLU A 648 13.55 40.27 -3.71
CA GLU A 648 13.00 39.03 -4.28
C GLU A 648 11.90 38.44 -3.37
N THR A 649 10.88 37.83 -3.98
CA THR A 649 9.80 37.18 -3.22
C THR A 649 10.31 35.91 -2.55
N PRO A 650 10.13 35.74 -1.23
CA PRO A 650 10.62 34.57 -0.51
C PRO A 650 9.98 33.28 -1.03
N TYR A 651 10.78 32.23 -1.16
CA TYR A 651 10.32 30.91 -1.58
C TYR A 651 9.42 30.30 -0.50
N ARG A 652 8.12 30.22 -0.78
CA ARG A 652 7.17 29.58 0.14
C ARG A 652 7.37 28.06 0.13
N CYS A 653 7.75 27.49 1.27
CA CYS A 653 7.82 26.04 1.48
C CYS A 653 6.42 25.43 1.33
N GLN A 654 6.23 24.54 0.36
CA GLN A 654 5.01 23.70 0.30
C GLN A 654 5.35 22.25 0.60
N LYS A 655 6.42 21.72 0.01
CA LYS A 655 6.95 20.38 0.29
C LYS A 655 8.42 20.39 0.68
N ALA A 656 8.79 19.39 1.48
CA ALA A 656 10.17 19.14 1.87
C ALA A 656 10.47 17.63 1.98
N ILE A 657 11.75 17.29 1.85
CA ILE A 657 12.31 15.98 2.16
C ILE A 657 12.76 15.96 3.61
N LEU A 658 12.31 14.94 4.34
CA LEU A 658 12.81 14.56 5.66
C LEU A 658 13.91 13.53 5.51
N THR A 659 14.96 13.71 6.31
CA THR A 659 16.06 12.76 6.46
C THR A 659 15.84 11.90 7.68
N HIS A 660 16.04 10.58 7.55
CA HIS A 660 16.04 9.68 8.69
C HIS A 660 17.46 9.25 9.02
N GLY A 661 17.74 9.21 10.32
CA GLY A 661 19.07 8.90 10.83
C GLY A 661 20.03 10.08 10.75
N ASN A 662 21.00 10.07 11.66
CA ASN A 662 22.06 11.04 11.76
C ASN A 662 23.31 10.56 10.99
N ASN A 663 23.12 10.09 9.75
CA ASN A 663 24.19 9.55 8.92
C ASN A 663 24.18 10.26 7.56
N PHE A 664 25.15 11.13 7.31
CA PHE A 664 25.21 11.92 6.08
C PHE A 664 26.62 12.43 5.81
N ILE A 665 26.88 12.82 4.56
CA ILE A 665 28.07 13.59 4.18
C ILE A 665 27.67 14.99 3.73
N ALA A 666 28.44 15.98 4.14
CA ALA A 666 28.22 17.37 3.80
C ALA A 666 29.53 18.09 3.46
N SER A 667 29.49 19.03 2.52
CA SER A 667 30.61 19.91 2.19
C SER A 667 30.67 21.12 3.12
N ALA A 668 31.87 21.66 3.32
CA ALA A 668 32.04 22.94 4.02
C ALA A 668 31.28 24.08 3.33
N ALA A 669 31.25 24.10 1.98
CA ALA A 669 30.57 25.13 1.20
C ALA A 669 29.06 25.19 1.50
N ARG A 670 28.39 24.04 1.68
CA ARG A 670 26.98 23.97 2.07
C ARG A 670 26.74 24.29 3.53
N ILE A 671 27.57 23.74 4.43
CA ILE A 671 27.45 24.03 5.87
C ILE A 671 27.56 25.54 6.12
N ARG A 672 28.51 26.19 5.46
CA ARG A 672 28.77 27.64 5.56
C ARG A 672 27.87 28.49 4.68
N GLY A 673 27.17 27.90 3.72
CA GLY A 673 26.13 28.57 2.93
C GLY A 673 24.90 28.98 3.74
N ILE A 674 24.78 28.47 4.97
CA ILE A 674 23.80 28.88 5.98
C ILE A 674 24.47 29.82 6.98
N GLY A 675 23.74 30.82 7.47
CA GLY A 675 24.18 31.70 8.54
C GLY A 675 24.63 30.93 9.78
N LYS A 676 25.78 31.30 10.34
CA LYS A 676 26.34 30.67 11.55
C LYS A 676 25.38 30.72 12.74
N ASP A 677 24.63 31.81 12.84
CA ASP A 677 23.62 32.08 13.87
C ASP A 677 22.52 31.00 13.93
N ILE A 678 22.19 30.39 12.78
CA ILE A 678 21.19 29.31 12.72
C ILE A 678 21.75 28.05 13.37
N TRP A 679 23.02 27.72 13.10
CA TRP A 679 23.70 26.59 13.74
C TRP A 679 23.86 26.81 15.25
N GLU A 680 24.24 28.02 15.65
CA GLU A 680 24.34 28.43 17.07
C GLU A 680 22.99 28.29 17.78
N THR A 681 21.91 28.76 17.14
CA THR A 681 20.54 28.65 17.70
C THR A 681 20.11 27.19 17.91
N LEU A 682 20.39 26.30 16.95
CA LEU A 682 20.05 24.87 17.08
C LEU A 682 20.90 24.16 18.14
N ASP A 683 22.20 24.50 18.24
CA ASP A 683 23.09 23.94 19.25
C ASP A 683 22.70 24.41 20.65
N ASP A 684 22.45 25.70 20.85
CA ASP A 684 22.00 26.29 22.12
C ASP A 684 20.66 25.67 22.57
N ALA A 685 19.76 25.43 21.62
CA ALA A 685 18.49 24.78 21.89
C ALA A 685 18.65 23.34 22.42
N LEU A 686 19.57 22.57 21.85
CA LEU A 686 19.79 21.17 22.21
C LEU A 686 20.76 20.97 23.38
N SER A 687 21.69 21.89 23.60
CA SER A 687 22.74 21.78 24.62
C SER A 687 22.36 22.41 25.96
N ASN A 688 21.21 23.09 26.05
CA ASN A 688 20.75 23.72 27.27
C ASN A 688 20.55 22.69 28.40
N PRO A 689 21.25 22.82 29.54
CA PRO A 689 21.17 21.85 30.63
C PRO A 689 19.86 21.93 31.44
N SER A 690 18.95 22.86 31.11
CA SER A 690 17.71 23.08 31.84
C SER A 690 16.50 22.42 31.18
N LEU A 691 15.92 21.41 31.83
CA LEU A 691 14.62 20.85 31.44
C LEU A 691 13.46 21.84 31.63
N SER A 692 13.59 22.80 32.55
CA SER A 692 12.51 23.73 32.91
C SER A 692 12.47 24.99 32.05
N ARG A 693 13.61 25.43 31.51
CA ARG A 693 13.72 26.66 30.72
C ARG A 693 14.26 26.42 29.31
N GLY A 694 14.75 25.22 29.01
CA GLY A 694 15.28 24.86 27.71
C GLY A 694 14.18 24.85 26.66
N TRP A 695 14.45 25.50 25.53
CA TRP A 695 13.50 25.61 24.42
C TRP A 695 13.13 24.23 23.82
N ALA A 696 14.07 23.29 23.80
CA ALA A 696 13.83 21.90 23.37
C ALA A 696 12.77 21.17 24.22
N HIS A 697 12.55 21.63 25.45
CA HIS A 697 11.68 20.99 26.46
C HIS A 697 10.42 21.81 26.75
N ASP A 698 10.10 22.80 25.91
CA ASP A 698 8.92 23.65 26.07
C ASP A 698 7.65 22.81 25.93
N ARG A 699 6.85 22.79 27.01
CA ARG A 699 5.59 22.06 27.09
C ARG A 699 4.62 22.45 25.97
N LEU A 700 4.61 23.71 25.54
CA LEU A 700 3.73 24.16 24.46
C LEU A 700 4.12 23.57 23.10
N LYS A 701 5.39 23.19 22.93
CA LYS A 701 5.94 22.59 21.71
C LYS A 701 5.86 21.07 21.72
N LEU A 702 5.88 20.44 22.89
CA LEU A 702 5.78 18.98 23.01
C LEU A 702 4.35 18.44 22.85
N GLY A 703 3.33 19.32 22.87
CA GLY A 703 1.93 18.95 22.72
C GLY A 703 1.14 18.95 24.04
N PRO A 704 -0.13 18.53 24.04
CA PRO A 704 -1.03 18.66 25.20
C PRO A 704 -0.53 17.91 26.45
N GLU A 705 0.11 16.75 26.27
CA GLU A 705 0.69 15.96 27.37
C GLU A 705 2.10 16.43 27.77
N GLY A 706 2.68 17.39 27.05
CA GLY A 706 3.96 18.00 27.39
C GLY A 706 5.09 16.99 27.50
N ARG A 707 5.79 16.99 28.65
CA ARG A 707 6.91 16.06 28.92
C ARG A 707 6.50 14.60 29.12
N ASN A 708 5.20 14.33 29.26
CA ASN A 708 4.72 12.95 29.33
C ASN A 708 4.41 12.37 27.96
N THR A 709 4.36 13.20 26.92
CA THR A 709 4.27 12.74 25.54
C THR A 709 5.44 11.81 25.26
N LYS A 710 5.14 10.60 24.79
CA LYS A 710 6.16 9.66 24.37
C LYS A 710 6.33 9.77 22.86
N LEU A 711 7.57 9.98 22.42
CA LEU A 711 7.96 9.83 21.03
C LEU A 711 8.76 8.53 20.91
N PHE A 712 8.31 7.61 20.05
CA PHE A 712 8.89 6.26 19.91
C PHE A 712 8.96 5.45 21.23
N GLY A 713 7.98 5.66 22.12
CA GLY A 713 7.94 5.01 23.43
C GLY A 713 8.84 5.64 24.48
N GLU A 714 9.69 6.61 24.11
CA GLU A 714 10.59 7.32 25.00
C GLU A 714 10.02 8.69 25.38
N LYS A 715 10.32 9.13 26.61
CA LYS A 715 9.95 10.47 27.10
C LYS A 715 11.04 11.47 26.75
N ASP A 716 10.63 12.72 26.57
CA ASP A 716 11.53 13.85 26.43
C ASP A 716 12.51 13.95 27.61
N SER A 717 13.80 14.09 27.30
CA SER A 717 14.89 14.14 28.29
C SER A 717 16.07 14.97 27.77
N LEU A 718 17.01 15.34 28.65
CA LEU A 718 18.23 16.05 28.23
C LEU A 718 19.06 15.21 27.26
N GLU A 719 19.12 13.90 27.48
CA GLU A 719 19.91 12.97 26.67
C GLU A 719 19.27 12.75 25.29
N ARG A 720 17.94 12.64 25.25
CA ARG A 720 17.13 12.40 24.06
C ARG A 720 15.98 13.40 23.97
N PRO A 721 16.27 14.67 23.64
CA PRO A 721 15.23 15.67 23.49
C PRO A 721 14.40 15.36 22.24
N HIS A 722 13.09 15.60 22.28
CA HIS A 722 12.22 15.46 21.10
C HIS A 722 12.71 16.32 19.93
N LEU A 723 13.26 17.51 20.24
CA LEU A 723 13.88 18.38 19.25
C LEU A 723 15.04 17.69 18.50
N GLY A 724 15.77 16.77 19.13
CA GLY A 724 16.87 16.04 18.48
C GLY A 724 16.41 15.22 17.28
N TYR A 725 15.24 14.59 17.40
CA TYR A 725 14.58 13.88 16.30
C TYR A 725 14.12 14.83 15.20
N THR A 726 13.65 16.03 15.55
CA THR A 726 13.32 17.07 14.56
C THR A 726 14.57 17.52 13.80
N VAL A 727 15.70 17.76 14.47
CA VAL A 727 16.96 18.15 13.82
C VAL A 727 17.47 17.06 12.88
N GLU A 728 17.35 15.79 13.26
CA GLU A 728 17.67 14.66 12.37
C GLU A 728 16.94 14.74 11.02
N ARG A 729 15.70 15.23 11.02
CA ARG A 729 14.86 15.37 9.82
C ARG A 729 15.13 16.64 9.02
N LEU A 730 15.91 17.57 9.58
CA LEU A 730 16.19 18.86 8.99
C LEU A 730 17.46 18.89 8.14
N TRP A 731 18.34 17.88 8.19
CA TRP A 731 19.64 17.92 7.50
C TRP A 731 19.52 18.22 6.00
N GLY A 732 18.61 17.53 5.31
CA GLY A 732 18.35 17.78 3.89
C GLY A 732 17.79 19.17 3.60
N ILE A 733 17.01 19.73 4.52
CA ILE A 733 16.43 21.08 4.39
C ILE A 733 17.51 22.14 4.61
N LEU A 734 18.24 22.03 5.72
CA LEU A 734 19.32 22.94 6.13
C LEU A 734 20.36 23.01 5.02
N LEU A 735 20.89 21.88 4.57
CA LEU A 735 21.97 21.85 3.57
C LEU A 735 21.46 22.07 2.13
N GLY A 736 20.27 22.63 1.97
CA GLY A 736 19.73 23.06 0.67
C GLY A 736 19.54 21.91 -0.31
N CYS A 737 19.32 20.69 0.17
CA CYS A 737 19.22 19.48 -0.65
C CYS A 737 17.81 18.85 -0.70
N SER A 738 16.86 19.45 0.00
CA SER A 738 15.44 19.15 -0.13
C SER A 738 14.93 19.68 -1.48
N ASN A 739 15.01 18.83 -2.50
CA ASN A 739 14.61 19.15 -3.87
C ASN A 739 13.80 18.01 -4.52
N GLN A 740 12.96 18.38 -5.48
CA GLN A 740 12.08 17.47 -6.18
C GLN A 740 12.81 16.30 -6.86
N LYS A 741 13.95 16.55 -7.53
CA LYS A 741 14.65 15.49 -8.28
C LYS A 741 15.10 14.37 -7.35
N ILE A 742 15.59 14.69 -6.15
CA ILE A 742 15.98 13.73 -5.13
C ILE A 742 14.75 13.07 -4.53
N ALA A 743 13.75 13.87 -4.18
CA ALA A 743 12.47 13.39 -3.65
C ALA A 743 11.86 12.32 -4.54
N TRP A 744 12.15 12.35 -5.84
CA TRP A 744 11.58 11.48 -6.87
C TRP A 744 12.49 10.34 -7.28
N ARG A 745 13.75 10.62 -7.58
CA ARG A 745 14.65 9.66 -8.23
C ARG A 745 15.44 8.86 -7.24
N CYS A 746 15.56 9.31 -5.99
CA CYS A 746 16.32 8.58 -5.01
C CYS A 746 15.61 7.26 -4.66
N PRO A 747 16.24 6.09 -4.87
CA PRO A 747 15.67 4.82 -4.44
C PRO A 747 15.61 4.71 -2.92
N ASN A 748 14.79 3.78 -2.45
CA ASN A 748 14.80 3.41 -1.03
C ASN A 748 16.14 2.77 -0.65
N LEU A 749 16.42 2.74 0.64
CA LEU A 749 17.72 2.30 1.17
C LEU A 749 18.05 0.85 0.75
N TRP A 750 17.04 -0.03 0.77
CA TRP A 750 17.15 -1.45 0.38
C TRP A 750 17.53 -1.68 -1.08
N LYS A 751 16.97 -0.90 -2.02
CA LYS A 751 17.27 -1.06 -3.44
C LYS A 751 18.67 -0.54 -3.78
N GLY A 752 19.12 0.52 -3.11
CA GLY A 752 20.42 1.15 -3.34
C GLY A 752 20.48 1.92 -4.65
N TRP A 753 20.34 1.27 -5.80
CA TRP A 753 20.50 1.87 -7.13
C TRP A 753 19.30 1.63 -8.04
N ARG A 754 18.93 2.63 -8.84
CA ARG A 754 17.88 2.51 -9.87
C ARG A 754 18.47 2.28 -11.26
N ARG A 755 17.73 1.57 -12.13
CA ARG A 755 18.15 1.38 -13.52
C ARG A 755 18.21 2.71 -14.27
N GLY A 756 19.34 3.00 -14.91
CA GLY A 756 19.60 4.31 -15.54
C GLY A 756 19.74 5.46 -14.54
N GLY A 757 20.04 5.13 -13.27
CA GLY A 757 20.29 6.09 -12.22
C GLY A 757 21.57 6.89 -12.44
N LYS A 758 21.65 8.01 -11.73
CA LYS A 758 22.83 8.86 -11.63
C LYS A 758 23.06 9.21 -10.16
N LYS A 759 24.29 9.61 -9.84
CA LYS A 759 24.65 10.03 -8.48
C LYS A 759 23.83 11.24 -7.99
N GLU A 760 23.39 12.10 -8.90
CA GLU A 760 22.52 13.25 -8.58
C GLU A 760 21.09 12.86 -8.19
N ASP A 761 20.73 11.57 -8.30
CA ASP A 761 19.40 11.11 -7.91
C ASP A 761 19.22 11.09 -6.39
N CYS A 762 20.30 10.97 -5.60
CA CYS A 762 20.25 11.06 -4.14
C CYS A 762 21.20 12.11 -3.54
N ALA A 763 22.24 12.52 -4.27
CA ALA A 763 23.21 13.50 -3.80
C ALA A 763 22.96 14.88 -4.42
N CYS A 764 23.08 15.93 -3.62
CA CYS A 764 23.23 17.28 -4.14
C CYS A 764 24.69 17.56 -4.46
N ARG A 765 24.91 18.21 -5.61
CA ARG A 765 26.22 18.64 -6.07
C ARG A 765 26.47 20.10 -5.74
N ASP A 766 27.73 20.44 -5.51
CA ASP A 766 28.19 21.83 -5.39
C ASP A 766 28.73 22.36 -6.71
#